data_AF-A0A1J4XLD5-F1
#
_entry.id   AF-A0A1J4XLD5-F1
#
_cell.length_a   1.000
_cell.length_b   1.000
_cell.length_c   1.000
_cell.angle_alpha   90.00
_cell.angle_beta   90.00
_cell.angle_gamma   90.00
#
_symmetry.space_group_name_H-M   'P 1'
#
loop_
_entity.id
_entity.type
_entity.pdbx_description
1 polymer ?
#
loop_
_entity_poly.entity_id
_entity_poly.type
_entity_poly.pdbx_seq_one_letter_code
_entity_poly.pdbx_strand_id
1 'polypeptide(L)'
;MSHRPTHHSRIALSLMLAAAVSGCGGGGGGSSSGSGSTATATLSGTALGGRFLSGEVCAYALTGGVKGAQLGCAAIDPATSTYSIDVGSYTGDALLEIGAGAAYDDEANPNDNTTGTPVGAGTLRSVASVSGVGTVAAALTPLTEAALRAATSLAPADVAAAAAQIRTDLGLDPQLDLFDTQPALSATTGQQLAYREALRALSQMQYGNPTYQSNLSGYLDHVAQNHATLKTQFDTELNNGLSSGCTLDTSNVLTCTAASGGSGGGTGGGTGGGTGGGSGGGTGGGSSGGSTGGNIGGSGGSTPNVGIAFVAPASLPALVHPSGSDPSASIAAAWSGALPAMKSAVFPPTTAVRASISVNYYPGAVGLVPNYLAYEYDTSGQAVGSSKFELGSDNLPLTADDVQVYYALNYLGQGNAVNNLQITGPGLDGIWHTADDTTNASYNTLLGVTGDDGNGNRILVPTLVAGPDKTFFTADDTLGNTGWDLIALNGSGYGVQDVHYINAGPDTVLFTADDAIGWYTVVEVDPSGNALQSVTFNGKGADQTWFTADDTVQTAVAGVVSGGRLTHTIGYGPGPDSIWFTSDDTPSSYSFYAYDAAGLLALAATYTGAGLDGLWLTADDVASGAVATLYDGSGNATQTAHLIGRGADNLWFNGDDTLISYTVQQKDAAGHSLRQVTYNGKGSDGLWFTADDTPNGPYTYRSYNANGKNTLSIFYTAPGVDGIAFSADDTVSSYTVSRFLPDGKPAGGCAVMNMGADGLAFTADDPCTYVDSTLNGAGKAIQSVYHYGPGVDGIYFNADDPIGTPSGYGHLDYTYDGQGRMLTYKLYDTAGPDGIWLTGDDTVLIDGVWNYDVAGNVVQIYRDGLGAITEWSQLTASNGGLTLDGITYSDAGPDTVWQTADDTIGYITHQVSDAAGHNLIYASAGIGVDNIWFTVDDYLQYTAYTYDPQGVMTSQINYTGPGLDGVWFTADDQLNTASYPNVPWP
;
A
#
# COMPACT_ATOMS: atom_id res chain seq x y z
N MET A 1 26.58 -61.57 -10.02
CA MET A 1 25.87 -62.48 -10.95
C MET A 1 24.90 -61.62 -11.75
N SER A 2 25.25 -61.26 -12.99
CA SER A 2 24.80 -61.94 -14.25
C SER A 2 23.38 -61.51 -14.62
N HIS A 3 22.99 -61.05 -15.82
CA HIS A 3 23.53 -60.77 -17.17
C HIS A 3 22.42 -59.91 -17.86
N ARG A 4 22.69 -58.83 -18.64
CA ARG A 4 22.84 -58.77 -20.12
C ARG A 4 21.75 -59.49 -20.97
N PRO A 5 21.51 -59.16 -22.26
CA PRO A 5 21.68 -57.91 -23.05
C PRO A 5 20.58 -57.67 -24.16
N THR A 6 20.85 -56.73 -25.09
CA THR A 6 20.40 -56.58 -26.51
C THR A 6 19.14 -55.72 -26.82
N HIS A 7 19.02 -54.89 -27.88
CA HIS A 7 19.77 -54.65 -29.14
C HIS A 7 19.29 -53.35 -29.87
N HIS A 8 20.21 -52.71 -30.64
CA HIS A 8 20.10 -52.02 -31.97
C HIS A 8 19.02 -50.94 -32.28
N SER A 9 19.11 -50.00 -33.24
CA SER A 9 20.11 -49.31 -34.09
C SER A 9 19.34 -48.75 -35.32
N ARG A 10 19.81 -47.63 -35.92
CA ARG A 10 19.61 -47.11 -37.32
C ARG A 10 18.60 -45.96 -37.52
N ILE A 11 19.02 -44.73 -37.89
CA ILE A 11 19.51 -44.15 -39.19
C ILE A 11 18.37 -43.64 -40.11
N ALA A 12 18.38 -42.31 -40.41
CA ALA A 12 18.13 -41.61 -41.70
C ALA A 12 17.70 -40.14 -41.41
N LEU A 13 18.41 -39.06 -41.77
CA LEU A 13 18.80 -38.50 -43.08
C LEU A 13 17.64 -37.82 -43.87
N SER A 14 17.64 -36.47 -43.96
CA SER A 14 17.66 -35.65 -45.21
C SER A 14 16.86 -34.34 -45.16
N LEU A 15 17.56 -33.26 -45.50
CA LEU A 15 17.13 -31.93 -45.98
C LEU A 15 16.43 -31.97 -47.37
N MET A 16 15.52 -31.03 -47.64
CA MET A 16 15.32 -30.21 -48.87
C MET A 16 14.28 -29.12 -48.51
N LEU A 17 14.51 -27.80 -48.50
CA LEU A 17 14.88 -26.80 -49.54
C LEU A 17 13.92 -26.71 -50.74
N ALA A 18 13.12 -25.63 -50.78
CA ALA A 18 12.72 -24.95 -52.02
C ALA A 18 12.44 -23.45 -51.76
N ALA A 19 13.10 -22.59 -52.53
CA ALA A 19 12.95 -21.15 -52.59
C ALA A 19 12.09 -20.74 -53.81
N ALA A 20 11.35 -19.63 -53.71
CA ALA A 20 10.97 -18.72 -54.81
C ALA A 20 10.22 -17.49 -54.19
N VAL A 21 10.77 -16.27 -54.17
CA VAL A 21 10.84 -15.24 -55.25
C VAL A 21 9.54 -14.42 -55.43
N SER A 22 9.64 -13.14 -55.03
CA SER A 22 9.05 -11.90 -55.59
C SER A 22 7.54 -11.70 -55.75
N GLY A 23 7.08 -10.51 -55.34
CA GLY A 23 6.54 -9.56 -56.32
C GLY A 23 5.14 -8.98 -56.06
N CYS A 24 5.12 -7.68 -55.71
CA CYS A 24 4.33 -6.59 -56.32
C CYS A 24 2.79 -6.70 -56.51
N GLY A 25 2.10 -5.64 -56.08
CA GLY A 25 0.79 -5.18 -56.56
C GLY A 25 -0.34 -5.44 -55.57
N GLY A 26 -1.13 -4.48 -55.09
CA GLY A 26 -1.54 -3.21 -55.68
C GLY A 26 -3.04 -3.26 -55.97
N GLY A 27 -3.84 -2.56 -55.15
CA GLY A 27 -5.12 -1.94 -55.50
C GLY A 27 -6.33 -2.84 -55.82
N GLY A 28 -7.46 -2.54 -55.17
CA GLY A 28 -8.78 -2.91 -55.70
C GLY A 28 -9.89 -2.92 -54.67
N GLY A 29 -10.60 -1.79 -54.53
CA GLY A 29 -11.92 -1.77 -53.90
C GLY A 29 -12.89 -2.66 -54.68
N GLY A 30 -13.63 -3.50 -53.97
CA GLY A 30 -14.59 -4.43 -54.55
C GLY A 30 -15.66 -4.80 -53.53
N SER A 31 -16.91 -4.56 -53.93
CA SER A 31 -18.13 -4.60 -53.15
C SER A 31 -18.39 -5.88 -52.36
N SER A 32 -18.96 -5.70 -51.17
CA SER A 32 -19.56 -6.71 -50.32
C SER A 32 -20.67 -7.48 -51.07
N SER A 33 -20.42 -8.77 -51.29
CA SER A 33 -21.46 -9.74 -51.61
C SER A 33 -21.85 -10.41 -50.30
N GLY A 34 -23.07 -10.19 -49.83
CA GLY A 34 -23.59 -10.79 -48.61
C GLY A 34 -23.57 -12.31 -48.68
N SER A 35 -22.60 -12.92 -47.99
CA SER A 35 -22.65 -14.34 -47.65
C SER A 35 -23.71 -14.48 -46.56
N GLY A 36 -24.81 -15.17 -46.87
CA GLY A 36 -25.84 -15.46 -45.88
C GLY A 36 -25.21 -16.15 -44.68
N SER A 37 -25.22 -15.45 -43.54
CA SER A 37 -24.84 -16.02 -42.24
C SER A 37 -25.76 -17.22 -42.00
N THR A 38 -25.21 -18.42 -42.14
CA THR A 38 -25.87 -19.64 -41.68
C THR A 38 -26.05 -19.46 -40.18
N ALA A 39 -27.30 -19.43 -39.71
CA ALA A 39 -27.57 -19.28 -38.29
C ALA A 39 -26.88 -20.42 -37.52
N THR A 40 -26.01 -20.06 -36.59
CA THR A 40 -25.31 -21.00 -35.71
C THR A 40 -25.95 -21.00 -34.32
N ALA A 41 -25.74 -22.07 -33.59
CA ALA A 41 -26.08 -22.18 -32.18
C ALA A 41 -24.81 -22.04 -31.32
N THR A 42 -24.95 -21.37 -30.19
CA THR A 42 -23.86 -21.12 -29.24
C THR A 42 -24.25 -21.64 -27.86
N LEU A 43 -23.38 -22.41 -27.24
CA LEU A 43 -23.46 -22.78 -25.83
C LEU A 43 -22.60 -21.81 -25.02
N SER A 44 -23.18 -21.13 -24.03
CA SER A 44 -22.41 -20.19 -23.19
C SER A 44 -22.78 -20.32 -21.73
N GLY A 45 -21.91 -19.94 -20.81
CA GLY A 45 -22.23 -19.89 -19.39
C GLY A 45 -21.04 -19.60 -18.51
N THR A 46 -21.19 -19.83 -17.21
CA THR A 46 -20.16 -19.65 -16.19
C THR A 46 -19.71 -21.02 -15.66
N ALA A 47 -18.40 -21.21 -15.62
CA ALA A 47 -17.77 -22.34 -14.94
C ALA A 47 -17.49 -21.93 -13.49
N LEU A 48 -18.20 -22.55 -12.53
CA LEU A 48 -18.13 -22.30 -11.08
C LEU A 48 -18.51 -20.87 -10.64
N GLY A 49 -18.68 -20.64 -9.33
CA GLY A 49 -18.86 -19.31 -8.73
C GLY A 49 -17.55 -18.54 -8.52
N GLY A 50 -16.43 -19.24 -8.37
CA GLY A 50 -15.08 -18.72 -8.21
C GLY A 50 -14.37 -18.41 -9.53
N ARG A 51 -13.18 -17.82 -9.42
CA ARG A 51 -12.36 -17.41 -10.57
C ARG A 51 -11.62 -18.60 -11.16
N PHE A 52 -11.78 -18.90 -12.44
CA PHE A 52 -10.87 -19.82 -13.13
C PHE A 52 -9.55 -19.12 -13.46
N LEU A 53 -8.42 -19.79 -13.21
CA LEU A 53 -7.10 -19.31 -13.60
C LEU A 53 -6.73 -19.76 -15.01
N SER A 54 -7.16 -20.97 -15.39
CA SER A 54 -7.00 -21.52 -16.73
C SER A 54 -7.97 -22.68 -16.94
N GLY A 55 -8.27 -23.00 -18.21
CA GLY A 55 -9.09 -24.16 -18.57
C GLY A 55 -9.86 -23.99 -19.87
N GLU A 56 -10.43 -25.07 -20.37
CA GLU A 56 -11.36 -25.07 -21.50
C GLU A 56 -12.62 -25.85 -21.16
N VAL A 57 -13.74 -25.48 -21.78
CA VAL A 57 -14.98 -26.24 -21.77
C VAL A 57 -15.20 -26.84 -23.15
N CYS A 58 -15.46 -28.13 -23.20
CA CYS A 58 -15.76 -28.86 -24.43
C CYS A 58 -17.21 -29.33 -24.42
N ALA A 59 -17.89 -29.16 -25.55
CA ALA A 59 -19.23 -29.66 -25.79
C ALA A 59 -19.20 -30.96 -26.60
N TYR A 60 -20.04 -31.93 -26.25
CA TYR A 60 -20.16 -33.23 -26.91
C TYR A 60 -21.63 -33.53 -27.19
N ALA A 61 -21.94 -34.08 -28.35
CA ALA A 61 -23.29 -34.56 -28.66
C ALA A 61 -23.70 -35.67 -27.68
N LEU A 62 -24.92 -35.63 -27.15
CA LEU A 62 -25.51 -36.73 -26.38
C LEU A 62 -26.46 -37.52 -27.28
N THR A 63 -26.20 -38.82 -27.45
CA THR A 63 -27.06 -39.71 -28.23
C THR A 63 -27.49 -40.88 -27.36
N GLY A 64 -28.79 -40.95 -27.03
CA GLY A 64 -29.32 -42.00 -26.17
C GLY A 64 -28.76 -41.98 -24.74
N GLY A 65 -28.44 -40.78 -24.21
CA GLY A 65 -27.87 -40.63 -22.87
C GLY A 65 -26.38 -41.03 -22.76
N VAL A 66 -25.67 -41.15 -23.89
CA VAL A 66 -24.24 -41.46 -23.93
C VAL A 66 -23.47 -40.33 -24.62
N LYS A 67 -22.28 -40.00 -24.08
CA LYS A 67 -21.34 -39.03 -24.66
C LYS A 67 -20.92 -39.47 -26.07
N GLY A 68 -21.18 -38.63 -27.06
CA GLY A 68 -20.92 -38.82 -28.48
C GLY A 68 -19.77 -37.95 -28.99
N ALA A 69 -19.88 -37.50 -30.25
CA ALA A 69 -18.83 -36.70 -30.90
C ALA A 69 -18.69 -35.30 -30.27
N GLN A 70 -17.46 -34.81 -30.17
CA GLN A 70 -17.17 -33.45 -29.76
C GLN A 70 -17.70 -32.45 -30.78
N LEU A 71 -18.40 -31.43 -30.31
CA LEU A 71 -19.01 -30.36 -31.09
C LEU A 71 -18.08 -29.13 -31.20
N GLY A 72 -17.36 -28.81 -30.12
CA GLY A 72 -16.42 -27.69 -30.04
C GLY A 72 -15.83 -27.55 -28.63
N CYS A 73 -14.78 -26.74 -28.49
CA CYS A 73 -14.25 -26.31 -27.19
C CYS A 73 -14.00 -24.80 -27.20
N ALA A 74 -14.01 -24.19 -26.02
CA ALA A 74 -13.64 -22.79 -25.82
C ALA A 74 -12.87 -22.63 -24.51
N ALA A 75 -11.90 -21.72 -24.49
CA ALA A 75 -11.22 -21.33 -23.26
C ALA A 75 -12.20 -20.66 -22.29
N ILE A 76 -11.95 -20.83 -21.00
CA ILE A 76 -12.65 -20.11 -19.93
C ILE A 76 -11.97 -18.74 -19.78
N ASP A 77 -12.75 -17.66 -19.80
CA ASP A 77 -12.27 -16.31 -19.53
C ASP A 77 -11.88 -16.19 -18.05
N PRO A 78 -10.60 -15.96 -17.70
CA PRO A 78 -10.16 -15.91 -16.32
C PRO A 78 -10.62 -14.67 -15.54
N ALA A 79 -11.16 -13.64 -16.21
CA ALA A 79 -11.72 -12.46 -15.55
C ALA A 79 -13.16 -12.67 -15.10
N THR A 80 -13.92 -13.46 -15.86
CA THR A 80 -15.38 -13.62 -15.68
C THR A 80 -15.82 -15.04 -15.37
N SER A 81 -14.90 -16.01 -15.45
CA SER A 81 -15.16 -17.46 -15.44
C SER A 81 -16.18 -17.92 -16.48
N THR A 82 -16.38 -17.15 -17.55
CA THR A 82 -17.36 -17.49 -18.60
C THR A 82 -16.73 -18.23 -19.77
N TYR A 83 -17.55 -18.96 -20.53
CA TYR A 83 -17.16 -19.63 -21.78
C TYR A 83 -18.25 -19.46 -22.84
N SER A 84 -17.87 -19.58 -24.12
CA SER A 84 -18.78 -19.51 -25.26
C SER A 84 -18.30 -20.42 -26.41
N ILE A 85 -19.08 -21.45 -26.75
CA ILE A 85 -18.76 -22.49 -27.73
C ILE A 85 -19.75 -22.41 -28.89
N ASP A 86 -19.27 -22.10 -30.09
CA ASP A 86 -20.07 -22.26 -31.32
C ASP A 86 -20.16 -23.75 -31.68
N VAL A 87 -21.38 -24.29 -31.67
CA VAL A 87 -21.66 -25.69 -32.03
C VAL A 87 -22.25 -25.82 -33.45
N GLY A 88 -22.15 -24.76 -34.25
CA GLY A 88 -22.63 -24.71 -35.62
C GLY A 88 -24.13 -24.92 -35.72
N SER A 89 -24.57 -25.74 -36.67
CA SER A 89 -25.99 -26.06 -36.85
C SER A 89 -26.46 -27.27 -36.02
N TYR A 90 -25.75 -27.63 -34.95
CA TYR A 90 -26.08 -28.79 -34.13
C TYR A 90 -27.46 -28.63 -33.46
N THR A 91 -28.29 -29.68 -33.52
CA THR A 91 -29.59 -29.75 -32.83
C THR A 91 -29.66 -31.07 -32.06
N GLY A 92 -29.93 -31.00 -30.77
CA GLY A 92 -29.92 -32.15 -29.87
C GLY A 92 -29.35 -31.80 -28.50
N ASP A 93 -29.28 -32.79 -27.63
CA ASP A 93 -28.71 -32.63 -26.29
C ASP A 93 -27.18 -32.62 -26.34
N ALA A 94 -26.54 -31.78 -25.56
CA ALA A 94 -25.10 -31.66 -25.45
C ALA A 94 -24.64 -31.86 -24.01
N LEU A 95 -23.55 -32.60 -23.83
CA LEU A 95 -22.78 -32.68 -22.59
C LEU A 95 -21.68 -31.64 -22.63
N LEU A 96 -21.60 -30.80 -21.61
CA LEU A 96 -20.50 -29.88 -21.41
C LEU A 96 -19.55 -30.44 -20.36
N GLU A 97 -18.25 -30.32 -20.58
CA GLU A 97 -17.22 -30.90 -19.73
C GLU A 97 -15.99 -30.00 -19.67
N ILE A 98 -15.45 -29.77 -18.47
CA ILE A 98 -14.15 -29.11 -18.30
C ILE A 98 -13.02 -30.04 -18.76
N GLY A 99 -12.14 -29.49 -19.61
CA GLY A 99 -10.94 -30.13 -20.11
C GLY A 99 -9.88 -30.40 -19.05
N ALA A 100 -8.85 -31.16 -19.42
CA ALA A 100 -7.73 -31.45 -18.54
C ALA A 100 -6.91 -30.19 -18.24
N GLY A 101 -6.37 -30.08 -17.02
CA GLY A 101 -5.46 -28.98 -16.66
C GLY A 101 -6.14 -27.66 -16.34
N ALA A 102 -7.47 -27.65 -16.19
CA ALA A 102 -8.14 -26.48 -15.66
C ALA A 102 -7.82 -26.30 -14.17
N ALA A 103 -7.70 -25.05 -13.73
CA ALA A 103 -7.46 -24.70 -12.34
C ALA A 103 -8.36 -23.52 -11.96
N TYR A 104 -8.91 -23.56 -10.74
CA TYR A 104 -9.77 -22.50 -10.21
C TYR A 104 -9.30 -22.05 -8.84
N ASP A 105 -9.63 -20.80 -8.51
CA ASP A 105 -9.51 -20.22 -7.19
C ASP A 105 -10.69 -20.69 -6.34
N ASP A 106 -10.40 -21.56 -5.37
CA ASP A 106 -11.40 -22.20 -4.53
C ASP A 106 -11.96 -21.21 -3.51
N GLU A 107 -13.29 -21.06 -3.43
CA GLU A 107 -13.93 -20.04 -2.59
C GLU A 107 -13.65 -20.24 -1.08
N ALA A 108 -13.15 -21.41 -0.68
CA ALA A 108 -12.73 -21.71 0.67
C ALA A 108 -11.27 -21.32 1.00
N ASN A 109 -10.42 -21.04 0.00
CA ASN A 109 -9.02 -20.74 0.19
C ASN A 109 -8.62 -19.41 -0.47
N PRO A 110 -8.87 -18.26 0.20
CA PRO A 110 -8.66 -16.93 -0.38
C PRO A 110 -7.19 -16.57 -0.69
N ASN A 111 -6.24 -17.49 -0.49
CA ASN A 111 -4.80 -17.28 -0.71
C ASN A 111 -4.20 -18.12 -1.86
N ASP A 112 -5.01 -18.89 -2.61
CA ASP A 112 -4.52 -19.75 -3.72
C ASP A 112 -4.73 -19.11 -5.11
N ASN A 113 -4.45 -17.81 -5.20
CA ASN A 113 -4.59 -17.04 -6.46
C ASN A 113 -3.44 -17.24 -7.46
N THR A 114 -2.42 -18.04 -7.13
CA THR A 114 -1.21 -18.24 -7.95
C THR A 114 -1.10 -19.62 -8.57
N THR A 115 -1.50 -20.69 -7.86
CA THR A 115 -1.46 -22.06 -8.39
C THR A 115 -2.83 -22.61 -8.76
N GLY A 116 -3.88 -22.20 -8.04
CA GLY A 116 -5.24 -22.67 -8.20
C GLY A 116 -5.40 -24.14 -7.84
N THR A 117 -6.62 -24.54 -7.50
CA THR A 117 -6.98 -25.94 -7.27
C THR A 117 -7.19 -26.65 -8.61
N PRO A 118 -6.42 -27.71 -8.93
CA PRO A 118 -6.57 -28.43 -10.19
C PRO A 118 -7.91 -29.15 -10.29
N VAL A 119 -8.60 -28.97 -11.41
CA VAL A 119 -9.80 -29.69 -11.81
C VAL A 119 -9.35 -30.84 -12.71
N GLY A 120 -9.52 -32.09 -12.24
CA GLY A 120 -9.27 -33.25 -13.09
C GLY A 120 -10.14 -33.21 -14.35
N ALA A 121 -9.62 -33.68 -15.49
CA ALA A 121 -10.42 -33.76 -16.72
C ALA A 121 -11.74 -34.52 -16.46
N GLY A 122 -12.86 -33.97 -16.90
CA GLY A 122 -14.15 -34.62 -16.73
C GLY A 122 -14.75 -34.59 -15.32
N THR A 123 -14.15 -33.82 -14.39
CA THR A 123 -14.65 -33.76 -13.01
C THR A 123 -15.81 -32.78 -12.82
N LEU A 124 -16.04 -31.83 -13.72
CA LEU A 124 -17.21 -30.94 -13.73
C LEU A 124 -17.91 -31.01 -15.09
N ARG A 125 -19.21 -31.35 -15.08
CA ARG A 125 -20.04 -31.48 -16.28
C ARG A 125 -21.42 -30.86 -16.10
N SER A 126 -22.09 -30.63 -17.24
CA SER A 126 -23.45 -30.11 -17.34
C SER A 126 -24.12 -30.62 -18.61
N VAL A 127 -25.44 -30.48 -18.72
CA VAL A 127 -26.21 -30.86 -19.92
C VAL A 127 -27.05 -29.70 -20.41
N ALA A 128 -27.17 -29.54 -21.73
CA ALA A 128 -27.98 -28.50 -22.36
C ALA A 128 -28.66 -29.02 -23.63
N SER A 129 -29.87 -28.56 -23.94
CA SER A 129 -30.59 -28.93 -25.17
C SER A 129 -30.47 -27.83 -26.22
N VAL A 130 -29.81 -28.13 -27.35
CA VAL A 130 -29.52 -27.18 -28.43
C VAL A 130 -30.60 -27.24 -29.51
N SER A 131 -31.17 -26.09 -29.87
CA SER A 131 -32.30 -25.98 -30.82
C SER A 131 -31.89 -25.72 -32.28
N GLY A 132 -30.59 -25.68 -32.59
CA GLY A 132 -30.05 -25.44 -33.93
C GLY A 132 -29.77 -23.98 -34.28
N VAL A 133 -30.32 -23.01 -33.54
CA VAL A 133 -30.04 -21.57 -33.68
C VAL A 133 -30.14 -20.85 -32.33
N GLY A 134 -29.30 -19.83 -32.12
CA GLY A 134 -29.35 -18.98 -30.93
C GLY A 134 -28.43 -19.43 -29.78
N THR A 135 -28.51 -18.75 -28.65
CA THR A 135 -27.65 -18.98 -27.49
C THR A 135 -28.39 -19.78 -26.41
N VAL A 136 -27.78 -20.84 -25.91
CA VAL A 136 -28.27 -21.63 -24.78
C VAL A 136 -27.31 -21.45 -23.61
N ALA A 137 -27.85 -21.04 -22.46
CA ALA A 137 -27.08 -20.86 -21.24
C ALA A 137 -26.88 -22.20 -20.52
N ALA A 138 -25.69 -22.46 -19.97
CA ALA A 138 -25.46 -23.63 -19.13
C ALA A 138 -24.37 -23.35 -18.07
N ALA A 139 -24.73 -23.42 -16.79
CA ALA A 139 -23.76 -23.37 -15.71
C ALA A 139 -22.99 -24.69 -15.62
N LEU A 140 -21.70 -24.62 -15.29
CA LEU A 140 -20.84 -25.78 -15.06
C LEU A 140 -20.30 -25.73 -13.63
N THR A 141 -20.93 -26.45 -12.71
CA THR A 141 -20.66 -26.31 -11.27
C THR A 141 -20.61 -27.67 -10.55
N PRO A 142 -20.07 -27.73 -9.32
CA PRO A 142 -20.19 -28.88 -8.42
C PRO A 142 -21.62 -29.44 -8.32
N LEU A 143 -22.63 -28.56 -8.32
CA LEU A 143 -24.03 -28.96 -8.20
C LEU A 143 -24.59 -29.54 -9.50
N THR A 144 -24.19 -29.02 -10.67
CA THR A 144 -24.58 -29.65 -11.95
C THR A 144 -23.93 -31.01 -12.09
N GLU A 145 -22.65 -31.14 -11.73
CA GLU A 145 -21.96 -32.44 -11.75
C GLU A 145 -22.57 -33.45 -10.78
N ALA A 146 -22.87 -33.04 -9.54
CA ALA A 146 -23.53 -33.91 -8.57
C ALA A 146 -24.89 -34.40 -9.09
N ALA A 147 -25.65 -33.56 -9.79
CA ALA A 147 -26.89 -33.96 -10.45
C ALA A 147 -26.65 -35.00 -11.55
N LEU A 148 -25.62 -34.81 -12.39
CA LEU A 148 -25.25 -35.80 -13.41
C LEU A 148 -24.85 -37.15 -12.81
N ARG A 149 -24.15 -37.15 -11.66
CA ARG A 149 -23.76 -38.38 -10.93
C ARG A 149 -24.93 -39.07 -10.24
N ALA A 150 -25.90 -38.30 -9.75
CA ALA A 150 -27.10 -38.82 -9.10
C ALA A 150 -28.16 -39.31 -10.10
N ALA A 151 -28.11 -38.84 -11.35
CA ALA A 151 -29.04 -39.23 -12.41
C ALA A 151 -28.85 -40.69 -12.84
N THR A 152 -29.96 -41.33 -13.23
CA THR A 152 -29.91 -42.73 -13.73
C THR A 152 -29.41 -42.85 -15.17
N SER A 153 -29.42 -41.75 -15.92
CA SER A 153 -28.84 -41.61 -17.26
C SER A 153 -28.46 -40.14 -17.53
N LEU A 154 -27.70 -39.87 -18.61
CA LEU A 154 -27.40 -38.51 -19.04
C LEU A 154 -28.51 -37.87 -19.90
N ALA A 155 -29.71 -38.46 -19.93
CA ALA A 155 -30.86 -37.80 -20.56
C ALA A 155 -31.22 -36.53 -19.75
N PRO A 156 -31.46 -35.37 -20.39
CA PRO A 156 -31.72 -34.12 -19.66
C PRO A 156 -32.86 -34.21 -18.65
N ALA A 157 -33.89 -35.02 -18.91
CA ALA A 157 -35.00 -35.23 -17.98
C ALA A 157 -34.57 -35.94 -16.68
N ASP A 158 -33.70 -36.95 -16.78
CA ASP A 158 -33.20 -37.68 -15.60
C ASP A 158 -32.25 -36.80 -14.78
N VAL A 159 -31.42 -36.02 -15.47
CA VAL A 159 -30.48 -35.07 -14.87
C VAL A 159 -31.23 -33.90 -14.19
N ALA A 160 -32.26 -33.35 -14.83
CA ALA A 160 -33.12 -32.32 -14.24
C ALA A 160 -33.90 -32.83 -13.02
N ALA A 161 -34.35 -34.09 -13.04
CA ALA A 161 -34.99 -34.72 -11.88
C ALA A 161 -34.02 -34.87 -10.70
N ALA A 162 -32.78 -35.31 -10.96
CA ALA A 162 -31.73 -35.40 -9.93
C ALA A 162 -31.35 -34.02 -9.38
N ALA A 163 -31.20 -33.01 -10.24
CA ALA A 163 -30.95 -31.63 -9.83
C ALA A 163 -32.05 -31.07 -8.94
N ALA A 164 -33.32 -31.30 -9.29
CA ALA A 164 -34.46 -30.88 -8.47
C ALA A 164 -34.48 -31.54 -7.09
N GLN A 165 -34.08 -32.82 -7.01
CA GLN A 165 -33.97 -33.53 -5.74
C GLN A 165 -32.82 -32.97 -4.87
N ILE A 166 -31.62 -32.77 -5.44
CA ILE A 166 -30.49 -32.17 -4.73
C ILE A 166 -30.85 -30.78 -4.21
N ARG A 167 -31.49 -29.95 -5.03
CA ARG A 167 -31.97 -28.61 -4.64
C ARG A 167 -32.92 -28.66 -3.46
N THR A 168 -33.87 -29.60 -3.49
CA THR A 168 -34.84 -29.80 -2.40
C THR A 168 -34.14 -30.25 -1.12
N ASP A 169 -33.23 -31.22 -1.23
CA ASP A 169 -32.56 -31.81 -0.07
C ASP A 169 -31.54 -30.87 0.58
N LEU A 170 -30.91 -29.98 -0.19
CA LEU A 170 -30.00 -28.94 0.31
C LEU A 170 -30.73 -27.67 0.76
N GLY A 171 -32.05 -27.56 0.58
CA GLY A 171 -32.83 -26.37 0.97
C GLY A 171 -32.49 -25.12 0.16
N LEU A 172 -32.30 -25.29 -1.14
CA LEU A 172 -32.11 -24.18 -2.06
C LEU A 172 -33.47 -23.67 -2.58
N ASP A 173 -33.53 -22.41 -3.02
CA ASP A 173 -34.75 -21.81 -3.58
C ASP A 173 -35.35 -22.71 -4.68
N PRO A 174 -36.63 -23.13 -4.60
CA PRO A 174 -37.27 -23.95 -5.62
C PRO A 174 -37.24 -23.35 -7.04
N GLN A 175 -37.08 -22.03 -7.17
CA GLN A 175 -36.96 -21.32 -8.45
C GLN A 175 -35.53 -21.31 -9.00
N LEU A 176 -34.53 -21.74 -8.22
CA LEU A 176 -33.15 -21.84 -8.69
C LEU A 176 -33.01 -23.01 -9.66
N ASP A 177 -32.79 -22.70 -10.94
CA ASP A 177 -32.41 -23.70 -11.94
C ASP A 177 -30.89 -23.85 -11.94
N LEU A 178 -30.39 -25.03 -11.56
CA LEU A 178 -28.95 -25.31 -11.47
C LEU A 178 -28.25 -25.27 -12.83
N PHE A 179 -28.97 -25.45 -13.94
CA PHE A 179 -28.39 -25.45 -15.28
C PHE A 179 -28.47 -24.05 -15.91
N ASP A 180 -29.59 -23.35 -15.75
CA ASP A 180 -29.79 -22.05 -16.42
C ASP A 180 -29.24 -20.86 -15.60
N THR A 181 -29.25 -20.94 -14.27
CA THR A 181 -28.82 -19.84 -13.40
C THR A 181 -27.30 -19.74 -13.39
N GLN A 182 -26.74 -18.61 -13.82
CA GLN A 182 -25.29 -18.41 -13.88
C GLN A 182 -24.75 -17.87 -12.54
N PRO A 183 -23.87 -18.59 -11.81
CA PRO A 183 -23.26 -18.10 -10.56
C PRO A 183 -22.16 -17.06 -10.86
N ALA A 184 -22.53 -15.90 -11.38
CA ALA A 184 -21.58 -14.88 -11.79
C ALA A 184 -20.85 -14.25 -10.58
N LEU A 185 -19.56 -13.91 -10.76
CA LEU A 185 -18.75 -13.17 -9.77
C LEU A 185 -19.45 -11.86 -9.35
N SER A 186 -20.03 -11.16 -10.32
CA SER A 186 -20.87 -9.97 -10.13
C SER A 186 -22.36 -10.34 -10.22
N ALA A 187 -22.87 -11.08 -9.24
CA ALA A 187 -24.27 -11.51 -9.20
C ALA A 187 -25.23 -10.31 -9.29
N THR A 188 -26.08 -10.28 -10.32
CA THR A 188 -27.04 -9.20 -10.60
C THR A 188 -28.45 -9.51 -10.10
N THR A 189 -28.72 -10.77 -9.74
CA THR A 189 -30.02 -11.22 -9.23
C THR A 189 -29.84 -12.00 -7.93
N GLY A 190 -30.92 -12.05 -7.12
CA GLY A 190 -30.94 -12.84 -5.89
C GLY A 190 -30.63 -14.31 -6.12
N GLN A 191 -31.10 -14.89 -7.23
CA GLN A 191 -30.85 -16.29 -7.57
C GLN A 191 -29.39 -16.57 -7.90
N GLN A 192 -28.71 -15.66 -8.64
CA GLN A 192 -27.28 -15.80 -8.91
C GLN A 192 -26.46 -15.74 -7.62
N LEU A 193 -26.81 -14.83 -6.71
CA LEU A 193 -26.15 -14.70 -5.42
C LEU A 193 -26.39 -15.93 -4.53
N ALA A 194 -27.63 -16.41 -4.44
CA ALA A 194 -27.99 -17.63 -3.72
C ALA A 194 -27.24 -18.84 -4.26
N TYR A 195 -27.10 -18.94 -5.59
CA TYR A 195 -26.34 -20.02 -6.19
C TYR A 195 -24.86 -19.95 -5.81
N ARG A 196 -24.27 -18.75 -5.85
CA ARG A 196 -22.87 -18.55 -5.44
C ARG A 196 -22.62 -18.91 -3.98
N GLU A 197 -23.52 -18.51 -3.07
CA GLU A 197 -23.41 -18.88 -1.65
C GLU A 197 -23.55 -20.39 -1.42
N ALA A 198 -24.40 -21.06 -2.20
CA ALA A 198 -24.51 -22.52 -2.15
C ALA A 198 -23.21 -23.20 -2.60
N LEU A 199 -22.56 -22.70 -3.65
CA LEU A 199 -21.27 -23.22 -4.11
C LEU A 199 -20.16 -22.97 -3.09
N ARG A 200 -20.12 -21.79 -2.48
CA ARG A 200 -19.19 -21.46 -1.38
C ARG A 200 -19.33 -22.43 -0.21
N ALA A 201 -20.56 -22.74 0.21
CA ALA A 201 -20.79 -23.68 1.30
C ALA A 201 -20.30 -25.10 0.97
N LEU A 202 -20.50 -25.59 -0.27
CA LEU A 202 -19.95 -26.88 -0.69
C LEU A 202 -18.42 -26.89 -0.71
N SER A 203 -17.81 -25.80 -1.21
CA SER A 203 -16.35 -25.62 -1.19
C SER A 203 -15.81 -25.69 0.25
N GLN A 204 -16.43 -24.98 1.19
CA GLN A 204 -16.05 -25.03 2.61
C GLN A 204 -16.22 -26.43 3.23
N MET A 205 -17.30 -27.14 2.89
CA MET A 205 -17.49 -28.52 3.32
C MET A 205 -16.43 -29.48 2.77
N GLN A 206 -15.98 -29.28 1.53
CA GLN A 206 -14.88 -30.05 0.95
C GLN A 206 -13.56 -29.75 1.67
N TYR A 207 -13.24 -28.46 1.81
CA TYR A 207 -12.00 -28.00 2.43
C TYR A 207 -11.88 -28.45 3.90
N GLY A 208 -12.98 -28.33 4.66
CA GLY A 208 -13.06 -28.72 6.06
C GLY A 208 -13.05 -30.25 6.30
N ASN A 209 -13.16 -31.07 5.25
CA ASN A 209 -13.10 -32.52 5.36
C ASN A 209 -11.74 -33.06 4.88
N PRO A 210 -10.86 -33.54 5.79
CA PRO A 210 -9.54 -34.05 5.43
C PRO A 210 -9.54 -35.19 4.40
N THR A 211 -10.66 -35.92 4.27
CA THR A 211 -10.82 -37.00 3.28
C THR A 211 -10.92 -36.45 1.85
N TYR A 212 -11.40 -35.22 1.70
CA TYR A 212 -11.83 -34.64 0.41
C TYR A 212 -11.07 -33.37 0.02
N GLN A 213 -10.24 -32.80 0.90
CA GLN A 213 -9.54 -31.53 0.69
C GLN A 213 -8.76 -31.43 -0.64
N SER A 214 -8.28 -32.55 -1.19
CA SER A 214 -7.60 -32.62 -2.50
C SER A 214 -8.26 -33.59 -3.49
N ASN A 215 -9.50 -34.01 -3.22
CA ASN A 215 -10.21 -35.02 -3.99
C ASN A 215 -11.63 -34.55 -4.34
N LEU A 216 -11.72 -33.54 -5.21
CA LEU A 216 -12.98 -32.99 -5.70
C LEU A 216 -13.88 -34.09 -6.28
N SER A 217 -13.34 -35.01 -7.08
CA SER A 217 -14.17 -36.09 -7.66
C SER A 217 -14.79 -36.99 -6.60
N GLY A 218 -14.04 -37.39 -5.57
CA GLY A 218 -14.58 -38.18 -4.46
C GLY A 218 -15.60 -37.41 -3.63
N TYR A 219 -15.41 -36.10 -3.48
CA TYR A 219 -16.37 -35.22 -2.82
C TYR A 219 -17.70 -35.14 -3.60
N LEU A 220 -17.65 -34.98 -4.92
CA LEU A 220 -18.86 -34.89 -5.75
C LEU A 220 -19.63 -36.23 -5.80
N ASP A 221 -18.96 -37.37 -5.73
CA ASP A 221 -19.62 -38.67 -5.51
C ASP A 221 -20.34 -38.71 -4.15
N HIS A 222 -19.70 -38.17 -3.11
CA HIS A 222 -20.28 -38.10 -1.79
C HIS A 222 -21.53 -37.21 -1.75
N VAL A 223 -21.48 -36.02 -2.36
CA VAL A 223 -22.64 -35.12 -2.48
C VAL A 223 -23.78 -35.79 -3.26
N ALA A 224 -23.49 -36.39 -4.42
CA ALA A 224 -24.47 -37.05 -5.26
C ALA A 224 -25.19 -38.22 -4.56
N GLN A 225 -24.52 -38.93 -3.66
CA GLN A 225 -25.10 -40.09 -2.96
C GLN A 225 -25.74 -39.72 -1.61
N ASN A 226 -25.34 -38.61 -1.00
CA ASN A 226 -25.65 -38.32 0.41
C ASN A 226 -26.31 -36.94 0.63
N HIS A 227 -26.71 -36.21 -0.42
CA HIS A 227 -27.28 -34.86 -0.35
C HIS A 227 -28.37 -34.68 0.73
N ALA A 228 -29.27 -35.65 0.90
CA ALA A 228 -30.31 -35.62 1.96
C ALA A 228 -29.75 -35.61 3.39
N THR A 229 -28.60 -36.27 3.63
CA THR A 229 -27.95 -36.32 4.95
C THR A 229 -26.95 -35.19 5.18
N LEU A 230 -26.53 -34.52 4.11
CA LEU A 230 -25.55 -33.43 4.14
C LEU A 230 -26.18 -32.08 4.53
N LYS A 231 -27.51 -31.95 4.50
CA LYS A 231 -28.24 -30.71 4.79
C LYS A 231 -27.75 -29.97 6.04
N THR A 232 -27.56 -30.68 7.15
CA THR A 232 -27.12 -30.05 8.40
C THR A 232 -25.71 -29.46 8.31
N GLN A 233 -24.79 -30.15 7.63
CA GLN A 233 -23.43 -29.66 7.40
C GLN A 233 -23.44 -28.48 6.42
N PHE A 234 -24.23 -28.60 5.36
CA PHE A 234 -24.44 -27.54 4.38
C PHE A 234 -24.98 -26.26 5.03
N ASP A 235 -26.03 -26.35 5.86
CA ASP A 235 -26.58 -25.21 6.60
C ASP A 235 -25.57 -24.59 7.56
N THR A 236 -24.69 -25.40 8.14
CA THR A 236 -23.61 -24.92 9.04
C THR A 236 -22.63 -24.06 8.26
N GLU A 237 -22.10 -24.56 7.14
CA GLU A 237 -21.12 -23.80 6.33
C GLU A 237 -21.74 -22.61 5.60
N LEU A 238 -23.03 -22.69 5.27
CA LEU A 238 -23.77 -21.55 4.77
C LEU A 238 -23.78 -20.43 5.82
N ASN A 239 -24.24 -20.72 7.05
CA ASN A 239 -24.33 -19.73 8.13
C ASN A 239 -22.98 -19.14 8.55
N ASN A 240 -21.88 -19.89 8.44
CA ASN A 240 -20.53 -19.42 8.80
C ASN A 240 -20.01 -18.27 7.91
N GLY A 241 -20.65 -17.98 6.77
CA GLY A 241 -20.15 -16.97 5.84
C GLY A 241 -21.19 -16.39 4.87
N LEU A 242 -22.47 -16.34 5.27
CA LEU A 242 -23.52 -15.72 4.47
C LEU A 242 -23.18 -14.25 4.15
N SER A 243 -23.25 -13.87 2.87
CA SER A 243 -23.16 -12.48 2.47
C SER A 243 -24.36 -11.66 2.98
N SER A 244 -24.17 -10.35 3.16
CA SER A 244 -25.15 -9.43 3.78
C SER A 244 -26.50 -9.31 3.03
N GLY A 245 -26.61 -9.89 1.83
CA GLY A 245 -27.85 -9.96 1.04
C GLY A 245 -28.57 -11.32 1.09
N CYS A 246 -28.08 -12.28 1.88
CA CYS A 246 -28.62 -13.64 1.93
C CYS A 246 -29.07 -14.04 3.33
N THR A 247 -30.20 -14.74 3.42
CA THR A 247 -30.72 -15.29 4.67
C THR A 247 -31.28 -16.69 4.47
N LEU A 248 -31.22 -17.50 5.53
CA LEU A 248 -32.01 -18.73 5.64
C LEU A 248 -33.38 -18.36 6.23
N ASP A 249 -34.46 -18.77 5.56
CA ASP A 249 -35.80 -18.61 6.11
C ASP A 249 -36.08 -19.58 7.27
N THR A 250 -37.29 -19.53 7.85
CA THR A 250 -37.67 -20.42 8.96
C THR A 250 -37.79 -21.90 8.57
N SER A 251 -37.72 -22.23 7.28
CA SER A 251 -37.66 -23.58 6.74
C SER A 251 -36.24 -23.97 6.31
N ASN A 252 -35.23 -23.17 6.68
CA ASN A 252 -33.84 -23.28 6.23
C ASN A 252 -33.71 -23.31 4.70
N VAL A 253 -34.53 -22.52 4.00
CA VAL A 253 -34.38 -22.27 2.58
C VAL A 253 -33.51 -21.03 2.37
N LEU A 254 -32.45 -21.17 1.59
CA LEU A 254 -31.59 -20.05 1.21
C LEU A 254 -32.32 -19.11 0.26
N THR A 255 -32.49 -17.86 0.69
CA THR A 255 -33.03 -16.77 -0.12
C THR A 255 -32.06 -15.60 -0.11
N CYS A 256 -31.84 -14.99 -1.27
CA CYS A 256 -30.97 -13.83 -1.38
C CYS A 256 -31.67 -12.71 -2.14
N THR A 257 -31.38 -11.48 -1.75
CA THR A 257 -31.71 -10.27 -2.48
C THR A 257 -30.41 -9.69 -3.02
N ALA A 258 -30.29 -9.58 -4.34
CA ALA A 258 -29.18 -8.81 -4.91
C ALA A 258 -29.22 -7.39 -4.34
N ALA A 259 -28.06 -6.81 -4.05
CA ALA A 259 -27.95 -5.41 -3.70
C ALA A 259 -28.68 -4.61 -4.79
N SER A 260 -29.80 -3.98 -4.44
CA SER A 260 -30.61 -3.27 -5.40
C SER A 260 -29.82 -2.06 -5.88
N GLY A 261 -29.16 -2.19 -7.03
CA GLY A 261 -28.89 -1.03 -7.88
C GLY A 261 -30.25 -0.44 -8.21
N GLY A 262 -30.63 0.64 -7.51
CA GLY A 262 -31.96 1.23 -7.54
C GLY A 262 -32.33 1.70 -8.95
N SER A 263 -32.99 0.85 -9.72
CA SER A 263 -33.70 1.21 -10.95
C SER A 263 -35.19 1.33 -10.64
N GLY A 264 -35.58 2.50 -10.13
CA GLY A 264 -36.98 2.85 -9.85
C GLY A 264 -37.77 3.09 -11.15
N GLY A 265 -38.23 2.02 -11.79
CA GLY A 265 -39.14 2.07 -12.94
C GLY A 265 -40.62 2.07 -12.52
N GLY A 266 -41.22 3.25 -12.37
CA GLY A 266 -42.66 3.41 -12.20
C GLY A 266 -43.42 3.18 -13.52
N THR A 267 -44.26 2.16 -13.57
CA THR A 267 -45.13 1.87 -14.72
C THR A 267 -46.44 2.66 -14.62
N GLY A 268 -46.56 3.74 -15.40
CA GLY A 268 -47.80 4.46 -15.65
C GLY A 268 -48.27 4.22 -17.09
N GLY A 269 -49.36 3.46 -17.25
CA GLY A 269 -49.95 3.10 -18.54
C GLY A 269 -50.58 4.29 -19.28
N GLY A 270 -50.46 4.27 -20.61
CA GLY A 270 -51.13 5.19 -21.52
C GLY A 270 -51.23 4.59 -22.93
N THR A 271 -52.42 4.13 -23.30
CA THR A 271 -52.78 3.63 -24.63
C THR A 271 -53.10 4.77 -25.62
N GLY A 272 -52.73 4.59 -26.89
CA GLY A 272 -53.19 5.36 -28.07
C GLY A 272 -52.10 6.24 -28.66
N GLY A 273 -51.85 6.37 -29.97
CA GLY A 273 -52.53 5.94 -31.19
C GLY A 273 -52.21 6.99 -32.28
N GLY A 274 -51.86 6.55 -33.50
CA GLY A 274 -52.04 7.33 -34.74
C GLY A 274 -50.87 8.20 -35.28
N THR A 275 -50.43 7.84 -36.50
CA THR A 275 -50.22 8.70 -37.71
C THR A 275 -49.56 10.08 -37.52
N GLY A 276 -48.45 10.45 -38.17
CA GLY A 276 -48.24 10.48 -39.61
C GLY A 276 -48.32 11.92 -40.17
N GLY A 277 -47.18 12.47 -40.64
CA GLY A 277 -47.10 13.53 -41.67
C GLY A 277 -47.16 15.00 -41.26
N GLY A 278 -46.33 15.84 -41.89
CA GLY A 278 -46.60 17.28 -42.02
C GLY A 278 -45.41 18.23 -41.96
N SER A 279 -44.76 18.46 -43.11
CA SER A 279 -43.87 19.58 -43.40
C SER A 279 -44.62 20.89 -43.66
N GLY A 280 -44.12 22.02 -43.15
CA GLY A 280 -44.48 23.40 -43.50
C GLY A 280 -44.10 24.34 -42.35
N GLY A 281 -43.31 25.41 -42.48
CA GLY A 281 -43.27 26.42 -43.54
C GLY A 281 -44.08 27.64 -43.08
N GLY A 282 -43.46 28.58 -42.36
CA GLY A 282 -44.13 29.80 -41.90
C GLY A 282 -43.19 30.81 -41.24
N THR A 283 -42.88 31.88 -41.97
CA THR A 283 -42.20 33.10 -41.50
C THR A 283 -43.19 34.03 -40.77
N GLY A 284 -42.78 34.61 -39.63
CA GLY A 284 -43.50 35.72 -38.99
C GLY A 284 -42.73 36.25 -37.77
N GLY A 285 -42.31 37.51 -37.83
CA GLY A 285 -41.50 38.16 -36.80
C GLY A 285 -42.27 38.56 -35.53
N GLY A 286 -41.51 38.78 -34.46
CA GLY A 286 -42.00 39.31 -33.18
C GLY A 286 -40.86 39.44 -32.19
N SER A 287 -40.50 40.68 -31.88
CA SER A 287 -39.52 41.12 -30.89
C SER A 287 -39.94 40.83 -29.44
N SER A 288 -38.92 40.85 -28.56
CA SER A 288 -38.93 40.99 -27.09
C SER A 288 -39.01 39.73 -26.21
N GLY A 289 -37.94 39.54 -25.43
CA GLY A 289 -38.01 39.17 -24.01
C GLY A 289 -37.92 37.68 -23.66
N GLY A 290 -36.86 37.31 -22.92
CA GLY A 290 -36.83 36.10 -22.11
C GLY A 290 -35.83 35.05 -22.58
N SER A 291 -34.61 35.13 -22.05
CA SER A 291 -33.64 34.04 -22.11
C SER A 291 -34.06 32.95 -21.12
N THR A 292 -34.94 32.03 -21.51
CA THR A 292 -35.09 30.73 -20.82
C THR A 292 -34.45 29.68 -21.71
N GLY A 293 -33.22 29.30 -21.34
CA GLY A 293 -32.46 28.23 -21.97
C GLY A 293 -33.22 26.90 -21.88
N GLY A 294 -33.23 26.18 -23.00
CA GLY A 294 -33.92 24.91 -23.14
C GLY A 294 -33.25 23.79 -22.34
N ASN A 295 -34.11 22.99 -21.72
CA ASN A 295 -33.79 21.69 -21.14
C ASN A 295 -33.13 20.78 -22.18
N ILE A 296 -31.89 20.38 -21.90
CA ILE A 296 -31.36 19.10 -22.37
C ILE A 296 -31.64 18.13 -21.22
N GLY A 297 -32.67 17.29 -21.40
CA GLY A 297 -32.92 16.15 -20.53
C GLY A 297 -31.86 15.08 -20.80
N GLY A 298 -30.68 15.25 -20.22
CA GLY A 298 -29.71 14.19 -20.03
C GLY A 298 -30.05 13.51 -18.71
N SER A 299 -30.41 12.23 -18.76
CA SER A 299 -30.42 11.36 -17.60
C SER A 299 -29.01 11.37 -16.99
N GLY A 300 -28.85 12.14 -15.91
CA GLY A 300 -27.58 12.29 -15.22
C GLY A 300 -27.03 10.94 -14.80
N GLY A 301 -25.72 10.74 -15.01
CA GLY A 301 -24.97 9.75 -14.26
C GLY A 301 -25.26 10.01 -12.79
N SER A 302 -25.93 9.06 -12.14
CA SER A 302 -26.33 9.20 -10.75
C SER A 302 -25.08 9.45 -9.91
N THR A 303 -25.00 10.60 -9.26
CA THR A 303 -24.16 10.79 -8.08
C THR A 303 -24.33 9.60 -7.15
N PRO A 304 -23.36 9.27 -6.28
CA PRO A 304 -23.59 8.32 -5.21
C PRO A 304 -24.85 8.74 -4.45
N ASN A 305 -25.96 8.06 -4.71
CA ASN A 305 -27.20 8.33 -4.01
C ASN A 305 -27.05 7.66 -2.66
N VAL A 306 -26.46 8.39 -1.72
CA VAL A 306 -26.33 7.94 -0.34
C VAL A 306 -27.72 7.84 0.32
N GLY A 307 -28.79 8.30 -0.36
CA GLY A 307 -30.16 8.30 0.15
C GLY A 307 -30.32 9.18 1.38
N ILE A 308 -29.36 10.07 1.63
CA ILE A 308 -29.34 10.93 2.81
C ILE A 308 -30.26 12.11 2.52
N ALA A 309 -31.52 11.98 2.97
CA ALA A 309 -32.43 13.11 3.00
C ALA A 309 -31.94 14.15 4.00
N PHE A 310 -31.96 15.42 3.60
CA PHE A 310 -31.86 16.51 4.56
C PHE A 310 -33.03 16.38 5.55
N VAL A 311 -32.71 16.34 6.84
CA VAL A 311 -33.70 16.33 7.91
C VAL A 311 -33.52 17.62 8.68
N ALA A 312 -34.36 18.62 8.37
CA ALA A 312 -34.42 19.83 9.17
C ALA A 312 -34.63 19.47 10.65
N PRO A 313 -33.97 20.17 11.58
CA PRO A 313 -34.21 19.93 13.00
C PRO A 313 -35.65 20.30 13.34
N ALA A 314 -36.27 19.56 14.27
CA ALA A 314 -37.67 19.75 14.63
C ALA A 314 -37.99 21.16 15.18
N SER A 315 -36.99 21.83 15.74
CA SER A 315 -37.05 23.21 16.20
C SER A 315 -35.66 23.81 16.23
N LEU A 316 -35.56 25.14 16.09
CA LEU A 316 -34.33 25.86 16.39
C LEU A 316 -33.98 25.70 17.87
N PRO A 317 -32.73 25.35 18.22
CA PRO A 317 -32.28 25.36 19.60
C PRO A 317 -32.28 26.80 20.12
N ALA A 318 -32.90 27.03 21.27
CA ALA A 318 -32.86 28.33 21.93
C ALA A 318 -31.44 28.59 22.43
N LEU A 319 -30.89 29.77 22.13
CA LEU A 319 -29.64 30.21 22.73
C LEU A 319 -29.93 30.70 24.15
N VAL A 320 -29.07 30.30 25.09
CA VAL A 320 -29.07 30.83 26.45
C VAL A 320 -27.74 31.52 26.67
N HIS A 321 -27.71 32.69 27.32
CA HIS A 321 -26.43 33.28 27.70
C HIS A 321 -25.74 32.35 28.72
N PRO A 322 -24.61 31.70 28.38
CA PRO A 322 -23.94 30.84 29.33
C PRO A 322 -23.25 31.69 30.39
N SER A 323 -23.18 31.20 31.64
CA SER A 323 -22.32 31.81 32.65
C SER A 323 -20.92 31.24 32.52
N GLY A 324 -19.99 32.01 31.99
CA GLY A 324 -18.56 31.71 32.14
C GLY A 324 -18.16 31.74 33.61
N SER A 325 -17.13 30.99 33.96
CA SER A 325 -16.49 31.07 35.27
C SER A 325 -15.15 31.77 35.14
N ASP A 326 -14.85 32.73 36.01
CA ASP A 326 -13.53 33.38 36.00
C ASP A 326 -12.46 32.41 36.54
N PRO A 327 -11.52 31.92 35.71
CA PRO A 327 -10.53 30.96 36.15
C PRO A 327 -9.27 31.65 36.69
N SER A 328 -9.24 32.99 36.78
CA SER A 328 -8.03 33.76 37.13
C SER A 328 -7.36 33.29 38.42
N ALA A 329 -8.15 32.91 39.43
CA ALA A 329 -7.62 32.41 40.71
C ALA A 329 -6.96 31.01 40.62
N SER A 330 -7.26 30.22 39.59
CA SER A 330 -6.73 28.86 39.41
C SER A 330 -5.56 28.77 38.43
N ILE A 331 -5.26 29.82 37.65
CA ILE A 331 -4.24 29.78 36.59
C ILE A 331 -2.90 29.25 37.10
N ALA A 332 -2.36 29.85 38.17
CA ALA A 332 -1.06 29.45 38.71
C ALA A 332 -1.02 27.99 39.20
N ALA A 333 -2.15 27.50 39.74
CA ALA A 333 -2.26 26.11 40.17
C ALA A 333 -2.37 25.14 38.97
N ALA A 334 -3.15 25.51 37.95
CA ALA A 334 -3.29 24.74 36.72
C ALA A 334 -1.95 24.64 35.97
N TRP A 335 -1.20 25.75 35.87
CA TRP A 335 0.14 25.76 35.28
C TRP A 335 1.10 24.83 36.02
N SER A 336 1.18 24.98 37.34
CA SER A 336 2.00 24.13 38.19
C SER A 336 1.65 22.63 38.05
N GLY A 337 0.35 22.31 37.93
CA GLY A 337 -0.14 20.95 37.75
C GLY A 337 0.11 20.36 36.35
N ALA A 338 -0.01 21.18 35.31
CA ALA A 338 0.19 20.76 33.91
C ALA A 338 1.67 20.64 33.51
N LEU A 339 2.55 21.41 34.17
CA LEU A 339 3.97 21.49 33.86
C LEU A 339 4.69 20.12 33.80
N PRO A 340 4.48 19.18 34.74
CA PRO A 340 5.12 17.86 34.68
C PRO A 340 4.68 17.04 33.46
N ALA A 341 3.40 17.13 33.07
CA ALA A 341 2.89 16.43 31.90
C ALA A 341 3.50 16.99 30.61
N MET A 342 3.57 18.32 30.48
CA MET A 342 4.24 18.99 29.37
C MET A 342 5.72 18.63 29.28
N LYS A 343 6.44 18.70 30.41
CA LYS A 343 7.86 18.32 30.49
C LYS A 343 8.08 16.87 30.06
N SER A 344 7.26 15.94 30.57
CA SER A 344 7.38 14.53 30.21
C SER A 344 7.03 14.24 28.74
N ALA A 345 6.18 15.06 28.11
CA ALA A 345 5.82 14.90 26.70
C ALA A 345 6.94 15.39 25.77
N VAL A 346 7.64 16.46 26.14
CA VAL A 346 8.76 17.03 25.36
C VAL A 346 10.08 16.29 25.64
N PHE A 347 10.33 15.97 26.92
CA PHE A 347 11.53 15.29 27.41
C PHE A 347 11.12 13.92 27.97
N PRO A 348 10.69 12.96 27.13
CA PRO A 348 10.43 11.62 27.61
C PRO A 348 11.73 11.01 28.14
N PRO A 349 11.68 10.20 29.22
CA PRO A 349 12.86 9.50 29.69
C PRO A 349 13.46 8.67 28.56
N THR A 350 14.78 8.70 28.43
CA THR A 350 15.48 7.99 27.36
C THR A 350 15.17 6.50 27.41
N THR A 351 14.50 5.99 26.37
CA THR A 351 14.30 4.55 26.17
C THR A 351 15.38 3.94 25.29
N ALA A 352 16.33 4.76 24.82
CA ALA A 352 17.48 4.34 24.05
C ALA A 352 18.30 3.32 24.84
N VAL A 353 18.51 2.14 24.26
CA VAL A 353 19.36 1.08 24.84
C VAL A 353 20.58 0.80 23.96
N ARG A 354 20.55 1.27 22.71
CA ARG A 354 21.58 1.07 21.70
C ARG A 354 21.71 2.31 20.84
N ALA A 355 22.88 2.52 20.27
CA ALA A 355 23.07 3.47 19.19
C ALA A 355 23.92 2.93 18.04
N SER A 356 23.72 3.55 16.88
CA SER A 356 24.59 3.43 15.71
C SER A 356 25.36 4.74 15.54
N ILE A 357 26.68 4.68 15.66
CA ILE A 357 27.57 5.83 15.54
C ILE A 357 28.23 5.87 14.17
N SER A 358 28.39 7.08 13.64
CA SER A 358 29.15 7.40 12.44
C SER A 358 30.01 8.64 12.68
N VAL A 359 31.32 8.52 12.43
CA VAL A 359 32.30 9.60 12.48
C VAL A 359 32.88 9.77 11.08
N ASN A 360 32.70 10.94 10.47
CA ASN A 360 33.25 11.24 9.14
C ASN A 360 34.30 12.34 9.25
N TYR A 361 35.51 12.15 8.72
CA TYR A 361 36.62 13.11 8.82
C TYR A 361 36.72 13.93 7.53
N TYR A 362 36.44 15.24 7.61
CA TYR A 362 36.47 16.15 6.45
C TYR A 362 37.74 17.01 6.42
N PRO A 363 38.31 17.34 5.25
CA PRO A 363 39.43 18.28 5.16
C PRO A 363 39.05 19.69 5.66
N GLY A 364 39.74 20.18 6.68
CA GLY A 364 39.60 21.53 7.24
C GLY A 364 40.88 22.37 7.11
N ALA A 365 40.80 23.65 7.45
CA ALA A 365 41.90 24.61 7.27
C ALA A 365 43.16 24.33 8.12
N VAL A 366 43.04 23.50 9.16
CA VAL A 366 44.11 23.14 10.11
C VAL A 366 44.24 21.61 10.32
N GLY A 367 43.62 20.81 9.45
CA GLY A 367 43.60 19.34 9.57
C GLY A 367 42.22 18.76 9.31
N LEU A 368 42.05 17.45 9.58
CA LEU A 368 40.77 16.78 9.45
C LEU A 368 39.81 17.19 10.57
N VAL A 369 38.54 17.44 10.24
CA VAL A 369 37.47 17.79 11.18
C VAL A 369 36.49 16.63 11.26
N PRO A 370 36.34 15.97 12.43
CA PRO A 370 35.40 14.87 12.60
C PRO A 370 33.95 15.39 12.65
N ASN A 371 33.04 14.67 12.01
CA ASN A 371 31.60 14.80 12.16
C ASN A 371 31.07 13.52 12.80
N TYR A 372 30.92 13.55 14.12
CA TYR A 372 30.56 12.41 14.96
C TYR A 372 29.07 12.48 15.33
N LEU A 373 28.29 11.59 14.72
CA LEU A 373 26.84 11.45 14.92
C LEU A 373 26.50 10.08 15.51
N ALA A 374 25.52 10.04 16.40
CA ALA A 374 24.94 8.83 16.97
C ALA A 374 23.43 8.81 16.72
N TYR A 375 22.90 7.69 16.22
CA TYR A 375 21.47 7.45 16.07
C TYR A 375 21.00 6.50 17.16
N GLU A 376 19.96 6.87 17.90
CA GLU A 376 19.53 6.22 19.13
C GLU A 376 18.32 5.31 18.88
N TYR A 377 18.35 4.09 19.43
CA TYR A 377 17.31 3.08 19.24
C TYR A 377 16.83 2.50 20.57
N ASP A 378 15.51 2.30 20.68
CA ASP A 378 14.90 1.61 21.82
C ASP A 378 15.03 0.08 21.74
N THR A 379 14.47 -0.62 22.73
CA THR A 379 14.50 -2.09 22.79
C THR A 379 13.77 -2.80 21.64
N SER A 380 12.87 -2.10 20.94
CA SER A 380 12.14 -2.61 19.78
C SER A 380 12.85 -2.34 18.44
N GLY A 381 13.92 -1.53 18.47
CA GLY A 381 14.63 -1.07 17.27
C GLY A 381 14.00 0.15 16.60
N GLN A 382 13.06 0.83 17.26
CA GLN A 382 12.53 2.13 16.82
C GLN A 382 13.55 3.22 17.11
N ALA A 383 13.74 4.14 16.14
CA ALA A 383 14.60 5.30 16.32
C ALA A 383 13.95 6.31 17.27
N VAL A 384 14.64 6.67 18.34
CA VAL A 384 14.11 7.59 19.38
C VAL A 384 14.78 8.96 19.38
N GLY A 385 15.94 9.09 18.75
CA GLY A 385 16.68 10.34 18.73
C GLY A 385 17.98 10.26 17.94
N SER A 386 18.72 11.36 17.94
CA SER A 386 20.09 11.40 17.45
C SER A 386 20.93 12.44 18.19
N SER A 387 22.19 12.13 18.43
CA SER A 387 23.14 12.99 19.13
C SER A 387 24.36 13.30 18.28
N LYS A 388 24.97 14.46 18.49
CA LYS A 388 26.25 14.86 17.92
C LYS A 388 27.28 15.03 19.02
N PHE A 389 28.48 14.54 18.76
CA PHE A 389 29.62 14.63 19.68
C PHE A 389 30.79 15.36 19.01
N GLU A 390 31.70 15.85 19.84
CA GLU A 390 33.04 16.29 19.50
C GLU A 390 34.03 15.34 20.17
N LEU A 391 35.10 15.02 19.45
CA LEU A 391 36.13 14.14 19.98
C LEU A 391 36.86 14.80 21.15
N GLY A 392 37.18 14.00 22.16
CA GLY A 392 37.94 14.41 23.33
C GLY A 392 39.41 14.76 23.04
N SER A 393 40.19 14.90 24.12
CA SER A 393 41.63 15.21 24.06
C SER A 393 42.46 14.09 23.41
N ASP A 394 41.95 12.86 23.41
CA ASP A 394 42.61 11.73 22.76
C ASP A 394 42.31 11.61 21.26
N ASN A 395 41.39 12.43 20.71
CA ASN A 395 40.91 12.37 19.33
C ASN A 395 40.36 11.00 18.91
N LEU A 396 39.88 10.19 19.84
CA LEU A 396 39.26 8.89 19.58
C LEU A 396 37.78 8.93 19.97
N PRO A 397 36.86 8.38 19.15
CA PRO A 397 35.45 8.34 19.52
C PRO A 397 35.19 7.23 20.55
N LEU A 398 34.05 7.35 21.23
CA LEU A 398 33.56 6.46 22.28
C LEU A 398 34.44 6.44 23.54
N THR A 399 35.10 7.56 23.84
CA THR A 399 35.95 7.71 25.01
C THR A 399 35.28 8.62 26.04
N ALA A 400 35.70 8.50 27.30
CA ALA A 400 35.06 9.21 28.40
C ALA A 400 35.27 10.74 28.35
N ASP A 401 36.20 11.22 27.52
CA ASP A 401 36.47 12.62 27.27
C ASP A 401 35.79 13.19 26.03
N ASP A 402 35.05 12.37 25.27
CA ASP A 402 34.15 12.86 24.22
C ASP A 402 33.07 13.77 24.80
N VAL A 403 32.78 14.85 24.08
CA VAL A 403 31.82 15.85 24.53
C VAL A 403 30.63 15.83 23.61
N GLN A 404 29.46 15.47 24.13
CA GLN A 404 28.20 15.67 23.41
C GLN A 404 28.02 17.18 23.16
N VAL A 405 27.71 17.55 21.93
CA VAL A 405 27.55 18.95 21.49
C VAL A 405 26.07 19.31 21.39
N TYR A 406 25.26 18.40 20.85
CA TYR A 406 23.82 18.54 20.82
C TYR A 406 23.12 17.18 20.67
N TYR A 407 21.83 17.15 20.95
CA TYR A 407 20.94 16.07 20.52
C TYR A 407 19.65 16.61 19.93
N ALA A 408 18.99 15.79 19.12
CA ALA A 408 17.73 16.11 18.48
C ALA A 408 16.61 15.23 19.06
N LEU A 409 15.58 15.87 19.59
CA LEU A 409 14.37 15.25 20.12
C LEU A 409 13.26 15.33 19.07
N ASN A 410 12.57 14.21 18.88
CA ASN A 410 11.29 14.19 18.20
C ASN A 410 10.19 14.19 19.26
N TYR A 411 9.32 15.21 19.25
CA TYR A 411 8.15 15.26 20.12
C TYR A 411 6.88 15.48 19.31
N LEU A 412 5.75 15.02 19.86
CA LEU A 412 4.44 15.21 19.26
C LEU A 412 3.90 16.59 19.67
N GLY A 413 3.80 17.50 18.71
CA GLY A 413 3.13 18.78 18.91
C GLY A 413 1.62 18.72 18.64
N GLN A 414 1.00 19.89 18.60
CA GLN A 414 -0.42 20.04 18.26
C GLN A 414 -0.74 19.38 16.92
N GLY A 415 -1.83 18.59 16.88
CA GLY A 415 -2.26 17.88 15.68
C GLY A 415 -1.46 16.61 15.33
N ASN A 416 -0.69 16.06 16.28
CA ASN A 416 0.18 14.88 16.08
C ASN A 416 1.31 15.11 15.07
N ALA A 417 1.69 16.36 14.81
CA ALA A 417 2.88 16.66 14.03
C ALA A 417 4.14 16.30 14.83
N VAL A 418 5.04 15.53 14.21
CA VAL A 418 6.36 15.25 14.79
C VAL A 418 7.23 16.49 14.56
N ASN A 419 7.59 17.18 15.64
CA ASN A 419 8.50 18.31 15.62
C ASN A 419 9.89 17.86 16.05
N ASN A 420 10.92 18.44 15.43
CA ASN A 420 12.31 18.21 15.78
C ASN A 420 12.84 19.41 16.58
N LEU A 421 13.36 19.14 17.77
CA LEU A 421 13.99 20.12 18.65
C LEU A 421 15.46 19.77 18.85
N GLN A 422 16.36 20.69 18.56
CA GLN A 422 17.78 20.53 18.83
C GLN A 422 18.15 21.16 20.17
N ILE A 423 18.71 20.35 21.07
CA ILE A 423 19.18 20.73 22.40
C ILE A 423 20.70 20.76 22.39
N THR A 424 21.32 21.84 22.88
CA THR A 424 22.75 22.17 22.63
C THR A 424 23.61 22.31 23.88
N GLY A 425 23.09 22.05 25.07
CA GLY A 425 23.91 21.95 26.27
C GLY A 425 23.21 21.13 27.34
N PRO A 426 23.97 20.33 28.13
CA PRO A 426 23.42 19.68 29.30
C PRO A 426 23.09 20.78 30.30
N GLY A 427 21.97 20.67 31.00
CA GLY A 427 21.49 21.72 31.90
C GLY A 427 22.42 22.02 33.09
N LEU A 428 21.83 22.51 34.18
CA LEU A 428 22.56 22.79 35.42
C LEU A 428 23.07 21.53 36.11
N ASP A 429 22.41 20.39 35.92
CA ASP A 429 22.82 19.11 36.49
C ASP A 429 24.01 18.46 35.74
N GLY A 430 24.34 18.97 34.55
CA GLY A 430 25.41 18.47 33.69
C GLY A 430 25.11 17.10 33.06
N ILE A 431 23.87 16.64 33.14
CA ILE A 431 23.38 15.41 32.52
C ILE A 431 22.58 15.79 31.28
N TRP A 432 22.75 15.05 30.18
CA TRP A 432 21.98 15.25 28.96
C TRP A 432 20.66 14.46 29.00
N HIS A 433 19.70 14.87 28.18
CA HIS A 433 18.36 14.29 28.08
C HIS A 433 17.51 14.50 29.35
N THR A 434 17.71 15.64 30.01
CA THR A 434 16.95 16.07 31.18
C THR A 434 16.17 17.35 30.86
N ALA A 435 15.18 17.64 31.69
CA ALA A 435 14.29 18.78 31.47
C ALA A 435 14.96 20.15 31.71
N ASP A 436 16.19 20.20 32.24
CA ASP A 436 16.95 21.43 32.42
C ASP A 436 17.94 21.71 31.29
N ASP A 437 18.00 20.85 30.27
CA ASP A 437 18.87 21.04 29.12
C ASP A 437 18.58 22.34 28.37
N THR A 438 19.64 22.88 27.76
CA THR A 438 19.63 24.20 27.12
C THR A 438 19.61 24.10 25.59
N THR A 439 18.86 24.97 24.94
CA THR A 439 18.80 25.12 23.48
C THR A 439 19.67 26.28 22.97
N ASN A 440 19.68 26.52 21.66
CA ASN A 440 20.31 27.70 21.05
C ASN A 440 19.26 28.61 20.38
N ALA A 441 19.67 29.80 19.97
CA ALA A 441 18.76 30.80 19.39
C ALA A 441 18.05 30.38 18.08
N SER A 442 18.52 29.33 17.39
CA SER A 442 17.87 28.80 16.19
C SER A 442 16.83 27.73 16.49
N TYR A 443 16.84 27.15 17.70
CA TYR A 443 15.96 26.05 18.12
C TYR A 443 15.30 26.32 19.47
N ASN A 444 15.14 27.59 19.83
CA ASN A 444 14.59 28.01 21.11
C ASN A 444 13.06 28.04 21.16
N THR A 445 12.37 27.28 20.32
CA THR A 445 10.91 27.33 20.23
C THR A 445 10.29 25.94 20.27
N LEU A 446 9.33 25.74 21.18
CA LEU A 446 8.43 24.59 21.21
C LEU A 446 7.08 24.97 20.58
N LEU A 447 6.47 24.03 19.87
CA LEU A 447 5.22 24.22 19.15
C LEU A 447 4.14 23.28 19.68
N GLY A 448 3.02 23.86 20.12
CA GLY A 448 1.81 23.13 20.45
C GLY A 448 1.93 22.22 21.68
N VAL A 449 2.53 22.72 22.76
CA VAL A 449 2.71 21.95 23.99
C VAL A 449 1.41 21.96 24.80
N THR A 450 0.95 20.79 25.26
CA THR A 450 -0.27 20.65 26.04
C THR A 450 -0.05 19.83 27.30
N GLY A 451 -0.74 20.15 28.39
CA GLY A 451 -0.67 19.40 29.65
C GLY A 451 -1.95 19.51 30.47
N ASP A 452 -2.34 18.40 31.09
CA ASP A 452 -3.47 18.33 32.02
C ASP A 452 -2.97 18.53 33.45
N ASP A 453 -3.69 19.32 34.25
CA ASP A 453 -3.32 19.60 35.65
C ASP A 453 -3.78 18.52 36.65
N GLY A 454 -4.47 17.49 36.16
CA GLY A 454 -5.07 16.41 36.96
C GLY A 454 -6.29 16.81 37.79
N ASN A 455 -6.69 18.08 37.77
CA ASN A 455 -7.82 18.65 38.52
C ASN A 455 -8.93 19.19 37.61
N GLY A 456 -8.92 18.78 36.33
CA GLY A 456 -9.95 19.16 35.37
C GLY A 456 -9.62 20.42 34.58
N ASN A 457 -8.36 20.84 34.48
CA ASN A 457 -7.94 21.84 33.50
C ASN A 457 -6.84 21.30 32.58
N ARG A 458 -6.79 21.84 31.38
CA ARG A 458 -5.75 21.63 30.38
C ARG A 458 -5.17 22.98 29.99
N ILE A 459 -3.86 23.06 29.89
CA ILE A 459 -3.18 24.23 29.34
C ILE A 459 -2.62 23.86 27.98
N LEU A 460 -2.84 24.74 27.00
CA LEU A 460 -2.24 24.66 25.68
C LEU A 460 -1.36 25.89 25.46
N VAL A 461 -0.11 25.65 25.10
CA VAL A 461 0.88 26.67 24.74
C VAL A 461 1.25 26.45 23.28
N PRO A 462 0.63 27.19 22.34
CA PRO A 462 0.89 27.03 20.91
C PRO A 462 2.35 27.30 20.55
N THR A 463 3.01 28.24 21.23
CA THR A 463 4.41 28.56 21.00
C THR A 463 5.07 29.01 22.30
N LEU A 464 6.02 28.23 22.80
CA LEU A 464 6.87 28.57 23.94
C LEU A 464 8.29 28.84 23.44
N VAL A 465 8.82 30.02 23.74
CA VAL A 465 10.16 30.44 23.35
C VAL A 465 11.05 30.45 24.59
N ALA A 466 12.12 29.65 24.56
CA ALA A 466 13.06 29.56 25.68
C ALA A 466 13.65 30.94 25.99
N GLY A 467 13.70 31.27 27.28
CA GLY A 467 14.22 32.53 27.79
C GLY A 467 15.71 32.73 27.57
N PRO A 468 16.28 33.84 28.09
CA PRO A 468 17.72 34.06 28.14
C PRO A 468 18.55 32.91 28.72
N ASP A 469 18.00 32.12 29.65
CA ASP A 469 18.66 30.94 30.21
C ASP A 469 18.72 29.75 29.23
N LYS A 470 17.91 29.80 28.17
CA LYS A 470 17.77 28.81 27.10
C LYS A 470 17.24 27.45 27.57
N THR A 471 16.70 27.35 28.77
CA THR A 471 16.05 26.14 29.26
C THR A 471 14.55 26.31 29.10
N PHE A 472 13.84 25.29 28.63
CA PHE A 472 12.38 25.37 28.54
C PHE A 472 11.71 25.16 29.89
N PHE A 473 10.51 25.71 30.03
CA PHE A 473 9.67 25.66 31.21
C PHE A 473 10.32 26.32 32.45
N THR A 474 11.02 27.43 32.23
CA THR A 474 11.60 28.31 33.24
C THR A 474 10.86 29.65 33.29
N ALA A 475 11.16 30.47 34.30
CA ALA A 475 10.38 31.67 34.58
C ALA A 475 10.65 32.82 33.58
N ASP A 476 11.74 32.76 32.83
CA ASP A 476 12.14 33.75 31.83
C ASP A 476 11.72 33.38 30.41
N ASP A 477 11.05 32.24 30.23
CA ASP A 477 10.41 31.86 28.98
C ASP A 477 9.37 32.88 28.54
N THR A 478 9.20 33.00 27.23
CA THR A 478 8.24 33.89 26.61
C THR A 478 7.31 33.12 25.69
N LEU A 479 6.14 33.68 25.40
CA LEU A 479 5.24 33.11 24.42
C LEU A 479 5.53 33.67 23.03
N GLY A 480 5.22 32.87 22.01
CA GLY A 480 5.08 33.41 20.65
C GLY A 480 3.92 34.42 20.55
N ASN A 481 3.73 34.98 19.36
CA ASN A 481 2.68 35.98 19.10
C ASN A 481 1.23 35.46 19.20
N THR A 482 1.05 34.21 19.61
CA THR A 482 -0.23 33.49 19.61
C THR A 482 -0.83 33.32 20.99
N GLY A 483 -0.22 33.82 22.07
CA GLY A 483 -0.77 33.66 23.42
C GLY A 483 -0.78 32.21 23.93
N TRP A 484 -1.68 31.90 24.86
CA TRP A 484 -1.88 30.58 25.46
C TRP A 484 -3.34 30.38 25.90
N ASP A 485 -3.76 29.12 26.05
CA ASP A 485 -5.14 28.75 26.37
C ASP A 485 -5.24 28.00 27.70
N LEU A 486 -6.26 28.33 28.50
CA LEU A 486 -6.71 27.55 29.65
C LEU A 486 -8.07 26.92 29.35
N ILE A 487 -8.09 25.60 29.28
CA ILE A 487 -9.28 24.82 28.95
C ILE A 487 -9.78 24.09 30.20
N ALA A 488 -10.92 24.53 30.75
CA ALA A 488 -11.61 23.82 31.81
C ALA A 488 -12.34 22.58 31.25
N LEU A 489 -12.16 21.45 31.89
CA LEU A 489 -12.71 20.15 31.53
C LEU A 489 -13.84 19.76 32.51
N ASN A 490 -14.89 19.12 32.00
CA ASN A 490 -15.90 18.49 32.85
C ASN A 490 -15.41 17.15 33.42
N GLY A 491 -16.23 16.51 34.26
CA GLY A 491 -15.89 15.21 34.88
C GLY A 491 -15.70 14.04 33.90
N SER A 492 -16.04 14.23 32.62
CA SER A 492 -15.80 13.27 31.54
C SER A 492 -14.59 13.63 30.67
N GLY A 493 -13.88 14.72 30.99
CA GLY A 493 -12.68 15.18 30.28
C GLY A 493 -12.95 16.05 29.06
N TYR A 494 -14.19 16.49 28.83
CA TYR A 494 -14.52 17.38 27.70
C TYR A 494 -14.37 18.85 28.08
N GLY A 495 -13.81 19.66 27.19
CA GLY A 495 -13.68 21.10 27.38
C GLY A 495 -15.03 21.81 27.45
N VAL A 496 -15.28 22.55 28.53
CA VAL A 496 -16.51 23.31 28.76
C VAL A 496 -16.29 24.82 28.83
N GLN A 497 -15.04 25.25 28.99
CA GLN A 497 -14.65 26.63 28.85
C GLN A 497 -13.21 26.70 28.36
N ASP A 498 -12.94 27.55 27.38
CA ASP A 498 -11.61 27.83 26.84
C ASP A 498 -11.34 29.33 26.98
N VAL A 499 -10.28 29.71 27.69
CA VAL A 499 -9.90 31.11 27.88
C VAL A 499 -8.55 31.34 27.22
N HIS A 500 -8.54 32.24 26.24
CA HIS A 500 -7.35 32.62 25.51
C HIS A 500 -6.72 33.88 26.09
N TYR A 501 -5.46 33.77 26.49
CA TYR A 501 -4.65 34.85 27.02
C TYR A 501 -3.64 35.30 25.99
N ILE A 502 -3.70 36.58 25.62
CA ILE A 502 -2.85 37.13 24.56
C ILE A 502 -1.46 37.52 25.06
N ASN A 503 -1.34 37.93 26.34
CA ASN A 503 -0.10 38.42 26.94
C ASN A 503 -0.17 38.35 28.47
N ALA A 504 1.00 38.52 29.11
CA ALA A 504 1.11 38.75 30.54
C ALA A 504 0.31 39.98 31.00
N GLY A 505 -0.13 39.92 32.25
CA GLY A 505 -0.85 41.00 32.92
C GLY A 505 0.02 42.20 33.33
N PRO A 506 -0.57 43.15 34.09
CA PRO A 506 0.15 44.21 34.79
C PRO A 506 1.39 43.79 35.58
N ASP A 507 1.45 42.57 36.11
CA ASP A 507 2.60 42.05 36.86
C ASP A 507 3.76 41.58 35.96
N THR A 508 3.52 41.51 34.65
CA THR A 508 4.45 41.06 33.60
C THR A 508 4.90 39.60 33.70
N VAL A 509 4.27 38.81 34.57
CA VAL A 509 4.49 37.38 34.74
C VAL A 509 3.42 36.64 33.96
N LEU A 510 3.79 35.58 33.25
CA LEU A 510 2.83 34.73 32.55
C LEU A 510 2.24 33.68 33.50
N PHE A 511 1.06 33.19 33.15
CA PHE A 511 0.32 32.17 33.90
C PHE A 511 -0.04 32.68 35.32
N THR A 512 -0.46 33.93 35.41
CA THR A 512 -0.95 34.58 36.63
C THR A 512 -2.38 35.10 36.45
N ALA A 513 -3.02 35.43 37.57
CA ALA A 513 -4.42 35.84 37.62
C ALA A 513 -4.74 37.13 36.85
N ASP A 514 -3.73 37.95 36.55
CA ASP A 514 -3.90 39.24 35.88
C ASP A 514 -3.57 39.20 34.38
N ASP A 515 -3.24 38.02 33.84
CA ASP A 515 -3.00 37.81 32.41
C ASP A 515 -4.12 38.36 31.53
N ALA A 516 -3.72 39.00 30.43
CA ALA A 516 -4.63 39.70 29.54
C ALA A 516 -5.40 38.70 28.67
N ILE A 517 -6.69 38.53 28.97
CA ILE A 517 -7.62 37.74 28.15
C ILE A 517 -7.86 38.45 26.81
N GLY A 518 -7.70 37.71 25.70
CA GLY A 518 -8.12 38.15 24.37
C GLY A 518 -9.56 37.76 24.06
N TRP A 519 -9.93 36.52 24.35
CA TRP A 519 -11.29 36.00 24.20
C TRP A 519 -11.50 34.80 25.12
N TYR A 520 -12.75 34.42 25.34
CA TYR A 520 -13.07 33.14 25.95
C TYR A 520 -14.28 32.50 25.27
N THR A 521 -14.33 31.18 25.26
CA THR A 521 -15.42 30.39 24.72
C THR A 521 -16.00 29.52 25.82
N VAL A 522 -17.32 29.54 25.99
CA VAL A 522 -18.03 28.59 26.87
C VAL A 522 -18.74 27.57 26.02
N VAL A 523 -18.58 26.29 26.35
CA VAL A 523 -19.16 25.17 25.61
C VAL A 523 -20.02 24.32 26.53
N GLU A 524 -21.29 24.17 26.18
CA GLU A 524 -22.16 23.17 26.77
C GLU A 524 -22.03 21.88 25.97
N VAL A 525 -21.73 20.76 26.64
CA VAL A 525 -21.58 19.45 26.02
C VAL A 525 -22.55 18.44 26.60
N ASP A 526 -23.04 17.52 25.77
CA ASP A 526 -23.81 16.36 26.24
C ASP A 526 -22.88 15.28 26.86
N PRO A 527 -23.43 14.20 27.47
CA PRO A 527 -22.62 13.11 28.04
C PRO A 527 -21.73 12.37 27.04
N SER A 528 -22.00 12.50 25.75
CA SER A 528 -21.22 11.93 24.64
C SER A 528 -20.15 12.89 24.13
N GLY A 529 -20.06 14.10 24.68
CA GLY A 529 -19.09 15.14 24.30
C GLY A 529 -19.52 16.00 23.11
N ASN A 530 -20.76 15.88 22.62
CA ASN A 530 -21.24 16.73 21.53
C ASN A 530 -21.50 18.15 22.07
N ALA A 531 -20.97 19.17 21.39
CA ALA A 531 -21.22 20.57 21.74
C ALA A 531 -22.67 20.97 21.41
N LEU A 532 -23.49 21.15 22.45
CA LEU A 532 -24.88 21.62 22.38
C LEU A 532 -24.95 23.14 22.20
N GLN A 533 -24.00 23.87 22.76
CA GLN A 533 -23.87 25.30 22.58
C GLN A 533 -22.40 25.71 22.73
N SER A 534 -21.95 26.68 21.93
CA SER A 534 -20.65 27.32 22.05
C SER A 534 -20.81 28.82 21.87
N VAL A 535 -20.33 29.61 22.83
CA VAL A 535 -20.37 31.07 22.77
C VAL A 535 -18.98 31.62 23.02
N THR A 536 -18.48 32.42 22.07
CA THR A 536 -17.19 33.11 22.18
C THR A 536 -17.42 34.58 22.45
N PHE A 537 -16.73 35.10 23.46
CA PHE A 537 -16.75 36.48 23.90
C PHE A 537 -15.38 37.11 23.65
N ASN A 538 -15.36 38.33 23.11
CA ASN A 538 -14.12 39.02 22.73
C ASN A 538 -14.02 40.47 23.27
N GLY A 539 -14.85 40.83 24.25
CA GLY A 539 -14.71 42.08 24.98
C GLY A 539 -15.44 42.08 26.32
N LYS A 540 -14.93 42.87 27.28
CA LYS A 540 -15.39 43.00 28.69
C LYS A 540 -16.73 43.71 28.91
N GLY A 541 -17.48 43.98 27.84
CA GLY A 541 -18.74 44.72 27.98
C GLY A 541 -18.64 46.15 28.53
N ALA A 542 -19.74 46.60 29.14
CA ALA A 542 -19.90 47.93 29.70
C ALA A 542 -19.30 48.08 31.10
N ASP A 543 -19.27 47.00 31.90
CA ASP A 543 -18.74 47.00 33.26
C ASP A 543 -17.21 46.86 33.34
N GLN A 544 -16.56 46.59 32.19
CA GLN A 544 -15.11 46.47 32.03
C GLN A 544 -14.52 45.29 32.83
N THR A 545 -15.32 44.28 33.13
CA THR A 545 -14.94 43.03 33.79
C THR A 545 -15.23 41.86 32.86
N TRP A 546 -14.37 40.85 32.83
CA TRP A 546 -14.63 39.62 32.06
C TRP A 546 -15.50 38.64 32.86
N PHE A 547 -16.14 37.72 32.15
CA PHE A 547 -17.01 36.67 32.69
C PHE A 547 -18.29 37.22 33.36
N THR A 548 -18.80 38.33 32.83
CA THR A 548 -20.04 38.99 33.27
C THR A 548 -21.09 38.93 32.17
N ALA A 549 -22.35 39.20 32.54
CA ALA A 549 -23.49 39.05 31.64
C ALA A 549 -23.54 40.11 30.50
N ASP A 550 -22.66 41.11 30.55
CA ASP A 550 -22.58 42.18 29.54
C ASP A 550 -21.34 42.04 28.63
N ASP A 551 -20.57 40.96 28.76
CA ASP A 551 -19.47 40.65 27.85
C ASP A 551 -19.93 40.66 26.40
N THR A 552 -19.07 41.20 25.52
CA THR A 552 -19.34 41.30 24.09
C THR A 552 -19.19 39.94 23.45
N VAL A 553 -20.31 39.39 22.97
CA VAL A 553 -20.35 38.14 22.20
C VAL A 553 -19.83 38.40 20.78
N GLN A 554 -18.87 37.58 20.38
CA GLN A 554 -18.34 37.53 19.02
C GLN A 554 -19.14 36.55 18.16
N THR A 555 -19.35 35.34 18.68
CA THR A 555 -20.03 34.25 17.98
C THR A 555 -20.84 33.43 18.97
N ALA A 556 -22.05 33.03 18.56
CA ALA A 556 -22.85 32.04 19.26
C ALA A 556 -23.26 30.94 18.27
N VAL A 557 -23.00 29.69 18.64
CA VAL A 557 -23.28 28.49 17.86
C VAL A 557 -24.09 27.52 18.74
N ALA A 558 -25.12 26.91 18.18
CA ALA A 558 -25.90 25.87 18.85
C ALA A 558 -25.81 24.55 18.08
N GLY A 559 -25.58 23.45 18.79
CA GLY A 559 -25.58 22.11 18.25
C GLY A 559 -26.95 21.44 18.39
N VAL A 560 -27.35 20.68 17.38
CA VAL A 560 -28.54 19.81 17.45
C VAL A 560 -28.10 18.37 17.43
N VAL A 561 -28.35 17.65 18.53
CA VAL A 561 -28.02 16.23 18.68
C VAL A 561 -29.25 15.36 18.44
N SER A 562 -29.12 14.33 17.62
CA SER A 562 -30.15 13.32 17.38
C SER A 562 -29.50 11.94 17.37
N GLY A 563 -30.09 10.97 18.08
CA GLY A 563 -29.52 9.62 18.20
C GLY A 563 -28.13 9.57 18.85
N GLY A 564 -27.77 10.56 19.68
CA GLY A 564 -26.47 10.66 20.34
C GLY A 564 -25.34 11.23 19.47
N ARG A 565 -25.65 11.78 18.29
CA ARG A 565 -24.69 12.41 17.38
C ARG A 565 -25.12 13.82 17.00
N LEU A 566 -24.14 14.70 16.81
CA LEU A 566 -24.34 16.05 16.31
C LEU A 566 -24.82 16.02 14.86
N THR A 567 -26.02 16.51 14.59
CA THR A 567 -26.61 16.57 13.23
C THR A 567 -26.56 17.96 12.63
N HIS A 568 -26.54 19.00 13.46
CA HIS A 568 -26.43 20.37 12.99
C HIS A 568 -25.57 21.21 13.94
N THR A 569 -24.90 22.22 13.40
CA THR A 569 -24.33 23.36 14.14
C THR A 569 -24.85 24.63 13.52
N ILE A 570 -25.54 25.47 14.29
CA ILE A 570 -26.24 26.65 13.81
C ILE A 570 -25.55 27.88 14.39
N GLY A 571 -24.97 28.72 13.53
CA GLY A 571 -24.43 30.02 13.92
C GLY A 571 -25.53 31.07 13.93
N TYR A 572 -25.51 31.97 14.91
CA TYR A 572 -26.51 33.03 15.08
C TYR A 572 -25.92 34.43 14.89
N GLY A 573 -26.79 35.42 14.71
CA GLY A 573 -26.48 36.85 14.85
C GLY A 573 -27.50 37.55 15.76
N PRO A 574 -27.15 38.71 16.36
CA PRO A 574 -27.88 39.37 17.46
C PRO A 574 -29.21 40.05 17.10
N GLY A 575 -29.90 39.56 16.05
CA GLY A 575 -31.17 40.10 15.59
C GLY A 575 -31.17 41.61 15.22
N PRO A 576 -32.34 42.18 14.93
CA PRO A 576 -32.53 43.61 14.71
C PRO A 576 -32.22 44.52 15.91
N ASP A 577 -32.40 44.06 17.15
CA ASP A 577 -32.10 44.89 18.34
C ASP A 577 -30.61 44.95 18.70
N SER A 578 -29.78 44.11 18.06
CA SER A 578 -28.33 43.99 18.29
C SER A 578 -27.99 43.53 19.72
N ILE A 579 -28.93 42.88 20.40
CA ILE A 579 -28.76 42.28 21.72
C ILE A 579 -28.77 40.77 21.54
N TRP A 580 -27.71 40.10 21.97
CA TRP A 580 -27.64 38.65 21.93
C TRP A 580 -28.57 38.00 22.98
N PHE A 581 -28.97 36.76 22.70
CA PHE A 581 -29.80 35.90 23.55
C PHE A 581 -31.23 36.41 23.73
N THR A 582 -31.77 37.03 22.69
CA THR A 582 -33.16 37.51 22.63
C THR A 582 -33.96 36.66 21.63
N SER A 583 -35.29 36.83 21.64
CA SER A 583 -36.17 36.08 20.75
C SER A 583 -36.05 36.45 19.27
N ASP A 584 -35.38 37.55 18.94
CA ASP A 584 -35.14 38.03 17.58
C ASP A 584 -33.75 37.67 17.02
N ASP A 585 -32.92 36.96 17.80
CA ASP A 585 -31.74 36.28 17.28
C ASP A 585 -32.13 35.33 16.15
N THR A 586 -31.42 35.45 15.03
CA THR A 586 -31.71 34.65 13.83
C THR A 586 -30.47 33.87 13.42
N PRO A 587 -30.63 32.67 12.83
CA PRO A 587 -29.51 31.97 12.23
C PRO A 587 -28.83 32.86 11.19
N SER A 588 -27.51 32.76 11.11
CA SER A 588 -26.65 33.44 10.13
C SER A 588 -25.92 32.45 9.23
N SER A 589 -25.78 31.20 9.69
CA SER A 589 -25.24 30.06 8.96
C SER A 589 -25.58 28.77 9.71
N TYR A 590 -25.46 27.62 9.06
CA TYR A 590 -25.41 26.35 9.76
C TYR A 590 -24.58 25.31 9.01
N SER A 591 -24.05 24.31 9.71
CA SER A 591 -23.58 23.09 9.09
C SER A 591 -24.49 21.92 9.43
N PHE A 592 -24.67 21.04 8.46
CA PHE A 592 -25.44 19.80 8.56
C PHE A 592 -24.50 18.61 8.49
N TYR A 593 -24.73 17.62 9.35
CA TYR A 593 -23.98 16.38 9.43
C TYR A 593 -24.93 15.20 9.31
N ALA A 594 -24.64 14.29 8.38
CA ALA A 594 -25.36 13.05 8.26
C ALA A 594 -24.42 11.85 8.33
N TYR A 595 -24.93 10.78 8.91
CA TYR A 595 -24.18 9.56 9.18
C TYR A 595 -24.78 8.39 8.42
N ASP A 596 -23.95 7.45 8.01
CA ASP A 596 -24.41 6.19 7.45
C ASP A 596 -24.97 5.24 8.52
N ALA A 597 -25.40 4.05 8.11
CA ALA A 597 -25.95 3.04 9.00
C ALA A 597 -24.93 2.48 10.02
N ALA A 598 -23.63 2.51 9.69
CA ALA A 598 -22.54 2.15 10.61
C ALA A 598 -22.23 3.29 11.60
N GLY A 599 -22.71 4.50 11.29
CA GLY A 599 -22.53 5.69 12.10
C GLY A 599 -21.31 6.53 11.76
N LEU A 600 -20.74 6.34 10.58
CA LEU A 600 -19.64 7.13 10.06
C LEU A 600 -20.18 8.38 9.36
N LEU A 601 -19.43 9.48 9.39
CA LEU A 601 -19.86 10.77 8.84
C LEU A 601 -19.88 10.72 7.32
N ALA A 602 -21.05 10.49 6.74
CA ALA A 602 -21.24 10.34 5.30
C ALA A 602 -21.39 11.69 4.58
N LEU A 603 -21.82 12.74 5.29
CA LEU A 603 -21.99 14.08 4.72
C LEU A 603 -21.74 15.17 5.77
N ALA A 604 -20.99 16.18 5.37
CA ALA A 604 -20.93 17.48 6.04
C ALA A 604 -21.19 18.60 5.01
N ALA A 605 -22.20 19.44 5.24
CA ALA A 605 -22.55 20.54 4.36
C ALA A 605 -22.66 21.86 5.15
N THR A 606 -22.15 22.97 4.61
CA THR A 606 -22.19 24.28 5.27
C THR A 606 -23.06 25.26 4.47
N TYR A 607 -23.96 25.96 5.16
CA TYR A 607 -24.96 26.87 4.63
C TYR A 607 -24.73 28.29 5.12
N THR A 608 -24.73 29.24 4.19
CA THR A 608 -24.42 30.66 4.44
C THR A 608 -25.49 31.61 3.92
N GLY A 609 -26.63 31.10 3.44
CA GLY A 609 -27.80 31.94 3.13
C GLY A 609 -29.12 31.18 3.24
N ALA A 610 -30.17 31.85 3.69
CA ALA A 610 -31.53 31.32 3.93
C ALA A 610 -32.37 31.07 2.66
N GLY A 611 -31.75 31.01 1.47
CA GLY A 611 -32.51 30.76 0.25
C GLY A 611 -33.44 31.88 -0.22
N LEU A 612 -34.46 31.49 -0.98
CA LEU A 612 -35.45 32.34 -1.63
C LEU A 612 -36.65 32.66 -0.72
N ASP A 613 -37.01 31.76 0.18
CA ASP A 613 -38.09 31.98 1.14
C ASP A 613 -37.65 32.84 2.35
N GLY A 614 -36.33 32.99 2.53
CA GLY A 614 -35.72 33.79 3.59
C GLY A 614 -35.82 33.14 4.97
N LEU A 615 -36.20 31.87 5.04
CA LEU A 615 -36.27 31.06 6.23
C LEU A 615 -35.06 30.12 6.25
N TRP A 616 -34.39 30.01 7.39
CA TRP A 616 -33.30 29.05 7.54
C TRP A 616 -33.81 27.66 7.87
N LEU A 617 -32.99 26.65 7.53
CA LEU A 617 -33.24 25.23 7.75
C LEU A 617 -34.39 24.70 6.87
N THR A 618 -34.50 25.25 5.68
CA THR A 618 -35.45 24.87 4.64
C THR A 618 -34.70 24.29 3.45
N ALA A 619 -35.44 23.61 2.57
CA ALA A 619 -34.84 22.96 1.41
C ALA A 619 -34.17 23.93 0.43
N ASP A 620 -34.49 25.23 0.48
CA ASP A 620 -33.94 26.25 -0.41
C ASP A 620 -32.75 27.03 0.16
N ASP A 621 -32.22 26.66 1.33
CA ASP A 621 -30.99 27.23 1.90
C ASP A 621 -29.77 27.10 0.96
N VAL A 622 -28.97 28.15 0.85
CA VAL A 622 -27.79 28.19 -0.02
C VAL A 622 -26.57 27.66 0.73
N ALA A 623 -26.08 26.49 0.31
CA ALA A 623 -24.82 25.95 0.81
C ALA A 623 -23.60 26.50 0.08
N SER A 624 -22.57 26.83 0.87
CA SER A 624 -21.27 27.31 0.40
C SER A 624 -20.33 26.18 0.00
N GLY A 625 -20.57 24.98 0.53
CA GLY A 625 -19.88 23.76 0.14
C GLY A 625 -20.33 22.55 0.94
N ALA A 626 -20.00 21.36 0.44
CA ALA A 626 -20.25 20.10 1.12
C ALA A 626 -19.11 19.10 0.84
N VAL A 627 -18.95 18.15 1.76
CA VAL A 627 -18.07 16.99 1.63
C VAL A 627 -18.89 15.75 1.91
N ALA A 628 -18.92 14.83 0.94
CA ALA A 628 -19.56 13.53 1.09
C ALA A 628 -18.51 12.42 1.10
N THR A 629 -18.69 11.44 1.97
CA THR A 629 -17.76 10.31 2.11
C THR A 629 -18.52 8.98 2.07
N LEU A 630 -18.03 8.05 1.26
CA LEU A 630 -18.46 6.66 1.26
C LEU A 630 -17.45 5.81 2.01
N TYR A 631 -17.94 4.81 2.73
CA TYR A 631 -17.13 3.89 3.51
C TYR A 631 -17.34 2.44 3.03
N ASP A 632 -16.30 1.61 3.16
CA ASP A 632 -16.45 0.16 3.06
C ASP A 632 -16.99 -0.46 4.37
N GLY A 633 -17.22 -1.77 4.38
CA GLY A 633 -17.69 -2.50 5.56
C GLY A 633 -16.72 -2.52 6.75
N SER A 634 -15.46 -2.13 6.54
CA SER A 634 -14.42 -1.98 7.57
C SER A 634 -14.33 -0.55 8.11
N GLY A 635 -15.13 0.38 7.58
CA GLY A 635 -15.16 1.79 7.96
C GLY A 635 -14.05 2.63 7.33
N ASN A 636 -13.38 2.13 6.28
CA ASN A 636 -12.42 2.91 5.52
C ASN A 636 -13.12 3.77 4.48
N ALA A 637 -12.73 5.04 4.36
CA ALA A 637 -13.22 5.91 3.29
C ALA A 637 -12.78 5.36 1.91
N THR A 638 -13.75 5.06 1.05
CA THR A 638 -13.52 4.58 -0.32
C THR A 638 -13.67 5.68 -1.36
N GLN A 639 -14.49 6.69 -1.06
CA GLN A 639 -14.68 7.85 -1.92
C GLN A 639 -14.97 9.08 -1.08
N THR A 640 -14.38 10.22 -1.44
CA THR A 640 -14.65 11.53 -0.82
C THR A 640 -14.89 12.57 -1.90
N ALA A 641 -16.09 13.15 -1.95
CA ALA A 641 -16.50 14.10 -2.97
C ALA A 641 -16.61 15.52 -2.36
N HIS A 642 -16.02 16.52 -3.02
CA HIS A 642 -16.06 17.93 -2.64
C HIS A 642 -17.01 18.69 -3.55
N LEU A 643 -18.04 19.29 -2.96
CA LEU A 643 -19.12 19.96 -3.69
C LEU A 643 -19.18 21.45 -3.33
N ILE A 644 -19.58 22.28 -4.28
CA ILE A 644 -19.77 23.74 -4.09
C ILE A 644 -21.15 24.25 -4.45
N GLY A 645 -22.03 23.39 -4.94
CA GLY A 645 -23.41 23.76 -5.21
C GLY A 645 -24.29 22.54 -5.38
N ARG A 646 -25.53 22.66 -4.92
CA ARG A 646 -26.62 21.66 -4.98
C ARG A 646 -27.33 21.58 -6.34
N GLY A 647 -26.63 21.95 -7.40
CA GLY A 647 -27.18 21.91 -8.76
C GLY A 647 -28.38 22.81 -9.03
N ALA A 648 -29.18 22.42 -10.03
CA ALA A 648 -30.25 23.21 -10.62
C ALA A 648 -31.62 23.00 -9.95
N ASP A 649 -31.84 21.86 -9.31
CA ASP A 649 -33.09 21.54 -8.62
C ASP A 649 -33.07 21.93 -7.12
N ASN A 650 -31.93 22.45 -6.64
CA ASN A 650 -31.71 22.88 -5.27
C ASN A 650 -31.76 21.76 -4.22
N LEU A 651 -31.50 20.51 -4.58
CA LEU A 651 -31.32 19.41 -3.63
C LEU A 651 -29.89 18.85 -3.72
N TRP A 652 -29.36 18.39 -2.59
CA TRP A 652 -28.05 17.74 -2.58
C TRP A 652 -28.17 16.24 -2.93
N PHE A 653 -27.22 15.70 -3.68
CA PHE A 653 -27.03 14.26 -3.96
C PHE A 653 -28.09 13.60 -4.86
N ASN A 654 -28.66 14.36 -5.79
CA ASN A 654 -29.66 13.90 -6.76
C ASN A 654 -29.12 13.77 -8.21
N GLY A 655 -27.82 14.01 -8.42
CA GLY A 655 -27.19 13.91 -9.73
C GLY A 655 -26.90 15.24 -10.44
N ASP A 656 -27.36 16.38 -9.93
CA ASP A 656 -27.14 17.68 -10.57
C ASP A 656 -26.16 18.61 -9.82
N ASP A 657 -25.62 18.14 -8.68
CA ASP A 657 -24.65 18.86 -7.87
C ASP A 657 -23.41 19.32 -8.66
N THR A 658 -22.92 20.49 -8.30
CA THR A 658 -21.65 21.03 -8.80
C THR A 658 -20.50 20.50 -7.94
N LEU A 659 -19.87 19.44 -8.44
CA LEU A 659 -18.63 18.88 -7.91
C LEU A 659 -17.41 19.73 -8.32
N ILE A 660 -16.47 19.95 -7.39
CA ILE A 660 -15.12 20.43 -7.72
C ILE A 660 -14.21 19.25 -8.01
N SER A 661 -14.24 18.26 -7.13
CA SER A 661 -13.35 17.12 -7.18
C SER A 661 -13.90 15.97 -6.37
N TYR A 662 -13.39 14.77 -6.62
CA TYR A 662 -13.55 13.66 -5.70
C TYR A 662 -12.28 12.82 -5.65
N THR A 663 -12.06 12.14 -4.53
CA THR A 663 -10.95 11.22 -4.33
C THR A 663 -11.51 9.81 -4.18
N VAL A 664 -10.91 8.85 -4.89
CA VAL A 664 -11.17 7.42 -4.72
C VAL A 664 -9.98 6.81 -4.01
N GLN A 665 -10.26 6.04 -2.97
CA GLN A 665 -9.27 5.28 -2.23
C GLN A 665 -9.72 3.81 -2.13
N GLN A 666 -8.78 2.90 -2.37
CA GLN A 666 -8.98 1.50 -2.07
C GLN A 666 -7.98 1.10 -1.00
N LYS A 667 -8.46 0.48 0.08
CA LYS A 667 -7.63 -0.04 1.15
C LYS A 667 -7.80 -1.55 1.28
N ASP A 668 -6.78 -2.22 1.80
CA ASP A 668 -6.90 -3.61 2.22
C ASP A 668 -7.64 -3.73 3.58
N ALA A 669 -7.91 -4.96 4.03
CA ALA A 669 -8.60 -5.21 5.29
C ALA A 669 -7.81 -4.72 6.54
N ALA A 670 -6.50 -4.48 6.39
CA ALA A 670 -5.64 -3.93 7.44
C ALA A 670 -5.55 -2.39 7.40
N GLY A 671 -6.21 -1.74 6.44
CA GLY A 671 -6.26 -0.29 6.28
C GLY A 671 -5.12 0.32 5.46
N HIS A 672 -4.27 -0.50 4.82
CA HIS A 672 -3.21 0.01 3.96
C HIS A 672 -3.78 0.46 2.60
N SER A 673 -3.26 1.58 2.06
CA SER A 673 -3.74 2.16 0.79
C SER A 673 -3.21 1.40 -0.42
N LEU A 674 -4.11 0.73 -1.15
CA LEU A 674 -3.83 -0.01 -2.39
C LEU A 674 -3.93 0.88 -3.62
N ARG A 675 -4.93 1.77 -3.68
CA ARG A 675 -5.13 2.71 -4.79
C ARG A 675 -5.56 4.05 -4.26
N GLN A 676 -5.05 5.13 -4.84
CA GLN A 676 -5.50 6.47 -4.51
C GLN A 676 -5.38 7.38 -5.73
N VAL A 677 -6.48 8.05 -6.08
CA VAL A 677 -6.60 9.01 -7.18
C VAL A 677 -7.57 10.11 -6.79
N THR A 678 -7.26 11.35 -7.17
CA THR A 678 -8.18 12.49 -7.06
C THR A 678 -8.52 12.97 -8.46
N TYR A 679 -9.80 13.21 -8.74
CA TYR A 679 -10.33 13.68 -10.01
C TYR A 679 -10.86 15.10 -9.87
N ASN A 680 -10.66 15.94 -10.89
CA ASN A 680 -11.16 17.32 -10.94
C ASN A 680 -11.78 17.71 -12.29
N GLY A 681 -12.03 16.75 -13.18
CA GLY A 681 -12.78 16.96 -14.42
C GLY A 681 -13.65 15.78 -14.77
N LYS A 682 -14.83 16.06 -15.33
CA LYS A 682 -15.88 15.12 -15.77
C LYS A 682 -15.53 14.24 -16.98
N GLY A 683 -14.26 14.20 -17.38
CA GLY A 683 -13.87 13.51 -18.60
C GLY A 683 -14.53 14.04 -19.89
N SER A 684 -14.65 13.14 -20.86
CA SER A 684 -15.17 13.38 -22.21
C SER A 684 -16.69 13.21 -22.30
N ASP A 685 -17.28 12.35 -21.47
CA ASP A 685 -18.73 12.12 -21.45
C ASP A 685 -19.50 13.24 -20.71
N GLY A 686 -18.78 14.08 -19.96
CA GLY A 686 -19.34 15.21 -19.24
C GLY A 686 -20.16 14.81 -18.02
N LEU A 687 -19.96 13.59 -17.51
CA LEU A 687 -20.53 13.06 -16.29
C LEU A 687 -19.43 12.92 -15.22
N TRP A 688 -19.82 12.91 -13.95
CA TRP A 688 -18.90 12.58 -12.87
C TRP A 688 -19.10 11.13 -12.45
N PHE A 689 -18.09 10.57 -11.81
CA PHE A 689 -18.02 9.20 -11.32
C PHE A 689 -18.08 8.16 -12.44
N THR A 690 -17.52 8.51 -13.60
CA THR A 690 -17.38 7.66 -14.77
C THR A 690 -15.91 7.30 -14.98
N ALA A 691 -15.66 6.30 -15.83
CA ALA A 691 -14.31 5.79 -16.02
C ALA A 691 -13.37 6.83 -16.64
N ASP A 692 -13.90 7.81 -17.39
CA ASP A 692 -13.14 8.83 -18.12
C ASP A 692 -12.89 10.13 -17.34
N ASP A 693 -13.27 10.17 -16.06
CA ASP A 693 -12.99 11.30 -15.19
C ASP A 693 -11.48 11.62 -15.17
N THR A 694 -11.15 12.91 -15.25
CA THR A 694 -9.77 13.38 -15.38
C THR A 694 -9.09 13.52 -14.02
N PRO A 695 -7.98 12.80 -13.76
CA PRO A 695 -7.19 12.93 -12.54
C PRO A 695 -6.56 14.31 -12.38
N ASN A 696 -6.51 14.78 -11.14
CA ASN A 696 -5.89 16.02 -10.69
C ASN A 696 -4.49 15.74 -10.15
N GLY A 697 -3.54 15.52 -11.05
CA GLY A 697 -2.15 15.24 -10.69
C GLY A 697 -1.86 13.74 -10.48
N PRO A 698 -0.72 13.40 -9.86
CA PRO A 698 -0.25 12.03 -9.80
C PRO A 698 -1.12 11.17 -8.89
N TYR A 699 -1.27 9.90 -9.25
CA TYR A 699 -2.02 8.89 -8.51
C TYR A 699 -1.17 7.65 -8.29
N THR A 700 -1.58 6.79 -7.35
CA THR A 700 -0.70 5.71 -6.87
C THR A 700 -1.41 4.37 -6.74
N TYR A 701 -0.67 3.31 -7.07
CA TYR A 701 -1.01 1.92 -6.78
C TYR A 701 0.03 1.33 -5.83
N ARG A 702 -0.40 0.55 -4.84
CA ARG A 702 0.50 -0.19 -3.94
C ARG A 702 0.00 -1.60 -3.67
N SER A 703 0.94 -2.50 -3.36
CA SER A 703 0.64 -3.82 -2.79
C SER A 703 1.48 -4.09 -1.55
N TYR A 704 0.97 -4.95 -0.67
CA TYR A 704 1.59 -5.30 0.60
C TYR A 704 1.68 -6.82 0.75
N ASN A 705 2.71 -7.30 1.45
CA ASN A 705 2.77 -8.69 1.88
C ASN A 705 1.97 -8.93 3.17
N ALA A 706 1.88 -10.19 3.62
CA ALA A 706 1.15 -10.58 4.84
C ALA A 706 1.64 -9.90 6.13
N ASN A 707 2.86 -9.35 6.14
CA ASN A 707 3.43 -8.62 7.28
C ASN A 707 3.20 -7.09 7.18
N GLY A 708 2.38 -6.63 6.22
CA GLY A 708 2.11 -5.21 5.98
C GLY A 708 3.27 -4.44 5.37
N LYS A 709 4.28 -5.12 4.79
CA LYS A 709 5.38 -4.46 4.09
C LYS A 709 5.02 -4.22 2.63
N ASN A 710 5.24 -3.00 2.17
CA ASN A 710 4.97 -2.56 0.81
C ASN A 710 5.88 -3.30 -0.19
N THR A 711 5.31 -4.13 -1.05
CA THR A 711 6.04 -4.92 -2.06
C THR A 711 6.03 -4.28 -3.44
N LEU A 712 5.09 -3.37 -3.71
CA LEU A 712 5.01 -2.66 -4.97
C LEU A 712 4.45 -1.26 -4.74
N SER A 713 5.04 -0.27 -5.37
CA SER A 713 4.50 1.08 -5.47
C SER A 713 4.65 1.59 -6.88
N ILE A 714 3.57 2.01 -7.51
CA ILE A 714 3.56 2.61 -8.84
C ILE A 714 3.02 4.04 -8.69
N PHE A 715 3.72 4.99 -9.29
CA PHE A 715 3.34 6.39 -9.34
C PHE A 715 3.00 6.75 -10.78
N TYR A 716 1.77 7.16 -11.01
CA TYR A 716 1.27 7.59 -12.30
C TYR A 716 1.24 9.11 -12.37
N THR A 717 1.44 9.67 -13.55
CA THR A 717 1.42 11.13 -13.78
C THR A 717 0.22 11.60 -14.57
N ALA A 718 -0.35 10.74 -15.40
CA ALA A 718 -1.52 11.03 -16.21
C ALA A 718 -2.20 9.72 -16.63
N PRO A 719 -3.55 9.73 -16.78
CA PRO A 719 -4.24 8.65 -17.44
C PRO A 719 -3.77 8.55 -18.89
N GLY A 720 -3.84 7.34 -19.45
CA GLY A 720 -3.44 7.06 -20.82
C GLY A 720 -4.29 7.75 -21.89
N VAL A 721 -4.18 7.26 -23.12
CA VAL A 721 -4.98 7.69 -24.27
C VAL A 721 -6.47 7.42 -24.05
N ASP A 722 -6.81 6.37 -23.30
CA ASP A 722 -8.19 6.04 -22.96
C ASP A 722 -8.82 7.01 -21.95
N GLY A 723 -8.01 7.81 -21.25
CA GLY A 723 -8.44 8.76 -20.24
C GLY A 723 -8.91 8.11 -18.93
N ILE A 724 -8.70 6.80 -18.76
CA ILE A 724 -9.15 6.03 -17.60
C ILE A 724 -7.99 5.81 -16.65
N ALA A 725 -8.09 6.27 -15.40
CA ALA A 725 -7.03 6.02 -14.43
C ALA A 725 -6.93 4.55 -14.02
N PHE A 726 -5.70 4.10 -13.78
CA PHE A 726 -5.29 2.71 -13.54
C PHE A 726 -5.58 1.77 -14.72
N SER A 727 -5.57 2.28 -15.95
CA SER A 727 -5.58 1.47 -17.17
C SER A 727 -4.17 1.08 -17.60
N ALA A 728 -4.07 0.22 -18.62
CA ALA A 728 -2.78 -0.31 -19.08
C ALA A 728 -1.94 0.71 -19.87
N ASP A 729 -2.54 1.79 -20.36
CA ASP A 729 -1.88 2.85 -21.12
C ASP A 729 -1.54 4.09 -20.29
N ASP A 730 -1.73 4.02 -18.97
CA ASP A 730 -1.36 5.07 -18.04
C ASP A 730 0.13 5.40 -18.04
N THR A 731 0.44 6.69 -17.95
CA THR A 731 1.83 7.14 -17.91
C THR A 731 2.37 7.03 -16.49
N VAL A 732 3.21 6.02 -16.25
CA VAL A 732 3.93 5.84 -14.99
C VAL A 732 5.15 6.79 -14.95
N SER A 733 5.41 7.46 -13.82
CA SER A 733 6.66 8.21 -13.63
C SER A 733 7.75 7.35 -13.02
N SER A 734 7.36 6.48 -12.09
CA SER A 734 8.28 5.66 -11.33
C SER A 734 7.53 4.51 -10.68
N TYR A 735 8.26 3.44 -10.40
CA TYR A 735 7.78 2.39 -9.54
C TYR A 735 8.90 1.82 -8.69
N THR A 736 8.50 1.13 -7.62
CA THR A 736 9.41 0.42 -6.73
C THR A 736 8.82 -0.95 -6.47
N VAL A 737 9.64 -1.98 -6.66
CA VAL A 737 9.31 -3.37 -6.32
C VAL A 737 10.23 -3.80 -5.19
N SER A 738 9.70 -4.42 -4.15
CA SER A 738 10.45 -4.83 -2.96
C SER A 738 10.10 -6.25 -2.56
N ARG A 739 11.14 -7.04 -2.27
CA ARG A 739 11.02 -8.42 -1.78
C ARG A 739 11.50 -8.47 -0.33
N PHE A 740 10.79 -9.25 0.47
CA PHE A 740 11.14 -9.47 1.87
C PHE A 740 11.26 -10.97 2.15
N LEU A 741 12.19 -11.34 3.02
CA LEU A 741 12.29 -12.68 3.56
C LEU A 741 11.11 -12.95 4.52
N PRO A 742 10.80 -14.21 4.84
CA PRO A 742 9.72 -14.55 5.79
C PRO A 742 9.85 -13.87 7.16
N ASP A 743 11.07 -13.54 7.59
CA ASP A 743 11.35 -12.82 8.85
C ASP A 743 11.19 -11.29 8.73
N GLY A 744 10.76 -10.79 7.58
CA GLY A 744 10.51 -9.38 7.31
C GLY A 744 11.73 -8.56 6.92
N LYS A 745 12.93 -9.16 6.83
CA LYS A 745 14.12 -8.47 6.33
C LYS A 745 14.04 -8.23 4.82
N PRO A 746 14.59 -7.12 4.30
CA PRO A 746 14.69 -6.91 2.86
C PRO A 746 15.49 -8.05 2.21
N ALA A 747 14.91 -8.69 1.20
CA ALA A 747 15.54 -9.73 0.38
C ALA A 747 16.05 -9.18 -0.96
N GLY A 748 15.70 -7.93 -1.28
CA GLY A 748 16.02 -7.28 -2.54
C GLY A 748 14.95 -6.26 -2.89
N GLY A 749 15.24 -5.41 -3.85
CA GLY A 749 14.30 -4.41 -4.34
C GLY A 749 14.87 -3.67 -5.52
N CYS A 750 13.97 -3.03 -6.24
CA CYS A 750 14.26 -2.29 -7.44
C CYS A 750 13.46 -0.99 -7.41
N ALA A 751 14.09 0.13 -7.76
CA ALA A 751 13.41 1.41 -7.95
C ALA A 751 13.73 1.94 -9.35
N VAL A 752 12.71 2.12 -10.18
CA VAL A 752 12.82 2.69 -11.52
C VAL A 752 12.30 4.11 -11.46
N MET A 753 13.20 5.09 -11.68
CA MET A 753 12.89 6.51 -11.52
C MET A 753 12.55 7.24 -12.83
N ASN A 754 12.65 6.55 -13.96
CA ASN A 754 12.19 7.02 -15.27
C ASN A 754 11.83 5.78 -16.08
N MET A 755 10.62 5.74 -16.63
CA MET A 755 10.23 4.70 -17.58
C MET A 755 11.20 4.64 -18.75
N GLY A 756 11.30 3.45 -19.34
CA GLY A 756 11.94 3.23 -20.63
C GLY A 756 11.41 4.13 -21.76
N ALA A 757 11.97 3.93 -22.95
CA ALA A 757 11.60 4.65 -24.15
C ALA A 757 10.14 4.41 -24.58
N ASP A 758 9.52 3.30 -24.17
CA ASP A 758 8.12 3.00 -24.45
C ASP A 758 7.12 3.67 -23.49
N GLY A 759 7.60 4.19 -22.34
CA GLY A 759 6.79 4.85 -21.33
C GLY A 759 5.84 3.93 -20.56
N LEU A 760 5.98 2.61 -20.72
CA LEU A 760 5.21 1.59 -20.03
C LEU A 760 6.02 1.06 -18.84
N ALA A 761 5.34 0.70 -17.75
CA ALA A 761 6.01 0.10 -16.62
C ALA A 761 6.18 -1.40 -16.80
N PHE A 762 7.23 -1.93 -16.19
CA PHE A 762 7.53 -3.36 -16.18
C PHE A 762 7.88 -3.90 -17.57
N THR A 763 8.52 -3.08 -18.39
CA THR A 763 8.95 -3.45 -19.74
C THR A 763 10.47 -3.64 -19.82
N ALA A 764 10.92 -4.28 -20.90
CA ALA A 764 12.33 -4.65 -21.08
C ALA A 764 13.29 -3.45 -21.10
N ASP A 765 12.78 -2.24 -21.32
CA ASP A 765 13.52 -0.98 -21.31
C ASP A 765 13.39 -0.19 -20.00
N ASP A 766 12.89 -0.81 -18.92
CA ASP A 766 12.97 -0.34 -17.54
C ASP A 766 14.17 -0.96 -16.79
N PRO A 767 15.40 -0.45 -17.03
CA PRO A 767 16.60 -1.08 -16.52
C PRO A 767 16.68 -0.97 -15.00
N CYS A 768 16.70 -2.12 -14.35
CA CYS A 768 16.91 -2.19 -12.93
C CYS A 768 17.67 -3.46 -12.58
N THR A 769 18.66 -3.33 -11.70
CA THR A 769 19.48 -4.46 -11.27
C THR A 769 19.03 -4.95 -9.91
N TYR A 770 18.78 -6.25 -9.77
CA TYR A 770 18.61 -6.90 -8.47
C TYR A 770 19.38 -8.22 -8.41
N VAL A 771 19.54 -8.76 -7.20
CA VAL A 771 20.32 -9.98 -6.95
C VAL A 771 19.46 -11.01 -6.24
N ASP A 772 19.39 -12.24 -6.76
CA ASP A 772 18.92 -13.41 -6.02
C ASP A 772 20.12 -14.19 -5.47
N SER A 773 20.05 -14.65 -4.22
CA SER A 773 21.18 -15.33 -3.57
C SER A 773 20.74 -16.60 -2.86
N THR A 774 21.31 -17.73 -3.27
CA THR A 774 21.16 -19.00 -2.57
C THR A 774 22.16 -19.05 -1.42
N LEU A 775 21.68 -19.20 -0.19
CA LEU A 775 22.54 -19.28 1.00
C LEU A 775 22.73 -20.73 1.46
N ASN A 776 23.91 -21.07 1.98
CA ASN A 776 24.14 -22.34 2.68
C ASN A 776 23.58 -22.31 4.11
N GLY A 777 23.66 -23.45 4.83
CA GLY A 777 23.19 -23.57 6.22
C GLY A 777 23.90 -22.67 7.24
N ALA A 778 24.97 -21.98 6.85
CA ALA A 778 25.68 -20.97 7.65
C ALA A 778 25.35 -19.53 7.23
N GLY A 779 24.39 -19.33 6.31
CA GLY A 779 23.96 -18.02 5.84
C GLY A 779 24.89 -17.34 4.82
N LYS A 780 25.90 -18.05 4.30
CA LYS A 780 26.80 -17.53 3.24
C LYS A 780 26.23 -17.85 1.86
N ALA A 781 26.34 -16.90 0.92
CA ALA A 781 25.91 -17.13 -0.46
C ALA A 781 26.76 -18.22 -1.12
N ILE A 782 26.12 -19.28 -1.62
CA ILE A 782 26.74 -20.29 -2.49
C ILE A 782 26.46 -20.01 -3.97
N GLN A 783 25.49 -19.16 -4.24
CA GLN A 783 25.12 -18.73 -5.58
C GLN A 783 24.56 -17.31 -5.48
N SER A 784 24.92 -16.43 -6.42
CA SER A 784 24.24 -15.14 -6.60
C SER A 784 23.98 -14.92 -8.08
N VAL A 785 22.73 -14.62 -8.42
CA VAL A 785 22.29 -14.37 -9.79
C VAL A 785 21.88 -12.90 -9.88
N TYR A 786 22.54 -12.18 -10.77
CA TYR A 786 22.22 -10.79 -11.06
C TYR A 786 21.21 -10.78 -12.19
N HIS A 787 20.15 -9.98 -12.03
CA HIS A 787 19.14 -9.79 -13.05
C HIS A 787 19.13 -8.33 -13.48
N TYR A 788 18.87 -8.09 -14.76
CA TYR A 788 18.80 -6.75 -15.30
C TYR A 788 17.56 -6.55 -16.17
N GLY A 789 16.63 -5.76 -15.63
CA GLY A 789 15.31 -5.58 -16.21
C GLY A 789 14.38 -6.76 -15.88
N PRO A 790 13.11 -6.63 -16.24
CA PRO A 790 12.15 -7.71 -16.10
C PRO A 790 12.27 -8.71 -17.26
N GLY A 791 11.75 -9.91 -17.03
CA GLY A 791 11.58 -10.98 -18.01
C GLY A 791 10.73 -10.60 -19.23
N VAL A 792 10.50 -11.58 -20.10
CA VAL A 792 9.62 -11.41 -21.28
C VAL A 792 8.18 -11.16 -20.85
N ASP A 793 7.81 -11.64 -19.66
CA ASP A 793 6.49 -11.42 -19.07
C ASP A 793 6.33 -10.09 -18.33
N GLY A 794 7.42 -9.31 -18.19
CA GLY A 794 7.43 -8.04 -17.46
C GLY A 794 7.45 -8.20 -15.93
N ILE A 795 7.38 -9.40 -15.39
CA ILE A 795 7.29 -9.61 -13.95
C ILE A 795 8.70 -9.77 -13.37
N TYR A 796 9.09 -8.90 -12.45
CA TYR A 796 10.35 -9.04 -11.71
C TYR A 796 10.30 -10.17 -10.67
N PHE A 797 11.47 -10.74 -10.38
CA PHE A 797 11.74 -11.79 -9.40
C PHE A 797 11.19 -13.17 -9.76
N ASN A 798 11.17 -13.51 -11.05
CA ASN A 798 10.82 -14.82 -11.57
C ASN A 798 11.98 -15.45 -12.38
N ALA A 799 11.66 -16.55 -13.08
CA ALA A 799 12.66 -17.37 -13.76
C ALA A 799 13.03 -16.87 -15.16
N ASP A 800 12.24 -15.99 -15.78
CA ASP A 800 12.52 -15.46 -17.12
C ASP A 800 13.21 -14.09 -17.11
N ASP A 801 13.39 -13.49 -15.94
CA ASP A 801 14.18 -12.27 -15.76
C ASP A 801 15.61 -12.43 -16.34
N PRO A 802 16.06 -11.53 -17.22
CA PRO A 802 17.36 -11.65 -17.89
C PRO A 802 18.48 -11.65 -16.86
N ILE A 803 19.25 -12.73 -16.85
CA ILE A 803 20.44 -12.85 -16.00
C ILE A 803 21.54 -11.97 -16.59
N GLY A 804 21.96 -10.95 -15.85
CA GLY A 804 22.94 -9.97 -16.29
C GLY A 804 22.99 -8.71 -15.44
N THR A 805 23.92 -7.84 -15.82
CA THR A 805 24.04 -6.45 -15.38
C THR A 805 24.37 -5.60 -16.63
N PRO A 806 24.24 -4.26 -16.58
CA PRO A 806 24.73 -3.40 -17.67
C PRO A 806 26.21 -3.64 -18.00
N SER A 807 26.96 -4.09 -17.00
CA SER A 807 28.39 -4.41 -17.05
C SER A 807 28.70 -5.78 -17.64
N GLY A 808 27.69 -6.59 -17.97
CA GLY A 808 27.83 -7.84 -18.73
C GLY A 808 28.02 -9.11 -17.91
N TYR A 809 28.02 -9.07 -16.57
CA TYR A 809 28.08 -10.28 -15.74
C TYR A 809 26.73 -10.65 -15.16
N GLY A 810 26.42 -11.95 -15.09
CA GLY A 810 25.10 -12.44 -14.73
C GLY A 810 25.07 -13.44 -13.58
N HIS A 811 26.11 -14.25 -13.41
CA HIS A 811 26.05 -15.36 -12.46
C HIS A 811 27.34 -15.50 -11.64
N LEU A 812 27.19 -15.69 -10.33
CA LEU A 812 28.28 -15.94 -9.38
C LEU A 812 28.05 -17.28 -8.68
N ASP A 813 29.07 -18.13 -8.70
CA ASP A 813 29.09 -19.42 -8.00
C ASP A 813 30.21 -19.45 -6.96
N TYR A 814 29.88 -19.87 -5.74
CA TYR A 814 30.82 -19.93 -4.62
C TYR A 814 30.84 -21.34 -4.04
N THR A 815 32.04 -21.92 -3.90
CA THR A 815 32.21 -23.14 -3.10
C THR A 815 32.99 -22.85 -1.85
N TYR A 816 32.73 -23.64 -0.80
CA TYR A 816 33.40 -23.51 0.48
C TYR A 816 33.90 -24.88 0.98
N ASP A 817 34.99 -24.89 1.74
CA ASP A 817 35.46 -26.10 2.42
C ASP A 817 34.64 -26.42 3.68
N GLY A 818 34.99 -27.51 4.38
CA GLY A 818 34.31 -27.93 5.61
C GLY A 818 34.44 -26.96 6.79
N GLN A 819 35.29 -25.94 6.67
CA GLN A 819 35.48 -24.86 7.63
C GLN A 819 34.78 -23.56 7.18
N GLY A 820 34.09 -23.58 6.04
CA GLY A 820 33.37 -22.41 5.51
C GLY A 820 34.28 -21.37 4.84
N ARG A 821 35.51 -21.75 4.42
CA ARG A 821 36.45 -20.91 3.66
C ARG A 821 36.22 -21.11 2.15
N MET A 822 36.28 -20.03 1.36
CA MET A 822 35.93 -20.06 -0.06
C MET A 822 36.97 -20.84 -0.88
N LEU A 823 36.56 -21.87 -1.63
CA LEU A 823 37.44 -22.68 -2.47
C LEU A 823 37.45 -22.21 -3.93
N THR A 824 36.29 -21.80 -4.45
CA THR A 824 36.14 -21.27 -5.81
C THR A 824 35.15 -20.12 -5.84
N TYR A 825 35.38 -19.22 -6.79
CA TYR A 825 34.52 -18.10 -7.18
C TYR A 825 34.50 -18.11 -8.69
N LYS A 826 33.31 -18.25 -9.28
CA LYS A 826 33.19 -18.14 -10.73
C LYS A 826 32.19 -17.08 -11.08
N LEU A 827 32.66 -16.06 -11.79
CA LEU A 827 31.83 -15.05 -12.42
C LEU A 827 31.64 -15.45 -13.88
N TYR A 828 30.41 -15.63 -14.30
CA TYR A 828 30.05 -15.95 -15.68
C TYR A 828 29.44 -14.71 -16.34
N ASP A 829 29.86 -14.42 -17.58
CA ASP A 829 29.32 -13.30 -18.37
C ASP A 829 28.19 -13.75 -19.31
N THR A 830 28.27 -14.97 -19.84
CA THR A 830 27.32 -15.49 -20.83
C THR A 830 27.08 -16.97 -20.63
N ALA A 831 25.80 -17.36 -20.68
CA ALA A 831 25.42 -18.75 -20.78
C ALA A 831 25.95 -19.35 -22.10
N GLY A 832 26.33 -20.62 -22.05
CA GLY A 832 26.79 -21.37 -23.21
C GLY A 832 25.72 -21.54 -24.30
N PRO A 833 26.08 -22.13 -25.46
CA PRO A 833 25.13 -22.43 -26.54
C PRO A 833 23.87 -23.21 -26.14
N ASP A 834 23.89 -23.95 -25.02
CA ASP A 834 22.70 -24.64 -24.51
C ASP A 834 21.72 -23.71 -23.76
N GLY A 835 22.14 -22.49 -23.42
CA GLY A 835 21.36 -21.47 -22.74
C GLY A 835 21.12 -21.74 -21.25
N ILE A 836 21.80 -22.74 -20.67
CA ILE A 836 21.67 -23.13 -19.27
C ILE A 836 22.92 -22.68 -18.54
N TRP A 837 22.78 -21.83 -17.52
CA TRP A 837 23.92 -21.43 -16.69
C TRP A 837 24.43 -22.59 -15.82
N LEU A 838 25.72 -22.53 -15.50
CA LEU A 838 26.50 -23.52 -14.77
C LEU A 838 26.73 -24.85 -15.52
N THR A 839 26.78 -24.80 -16.84
CA THR A 839 27.13 -25.92 -17.71
C THR A 839 28.57 -25.80 -18.23
N GLY A 840 29.05 -26.85 -18.90
CA GLY A 840 30.45 -26.93 -19.34
C GLY A 840 30.79 -26.01 -20.50
N ASP A 841 29.80 -25.35 -21.10
CA ASP A 841 29.90 -24.50 -22.27
C ASP A 841 29.68 -23.00 -21.98
N ASP A 842 29.45 -22.62 -20.72
CA ASP A 842 29.39 -21.21 -20.30
C ASP A 842 30.73 -20.49 -20.41
N THR A 843 30.67 -19.20 -20.71
CA THR A 843 31.86 -18.35 -20.69
C THR A 843 32.08 -17.84 -19.27
N VAL A 844 33.20 -18.27 -18.69
CA VAL A 844 33.65 -17.76 -17.39
C VAL A 844 34.36 -16.44 -17.63
N LEU A 845 33.88 -15.35 -17.05
CA LEU A 845 34.58 -14.06 -17.09
C LEU A 845 35.76 -14.06 -16.12
N ILE A 846 35.53 -14.60 -14.92
CA ILE A 846 36.53 -14.71 -13.85
C ILE A 846 36.41 -16.07 -13.18
N ASP A 847 37.46 -16.90 -13.25
CA ASP A 847 37.62 -18.15 -12.50
C ASP A 847 38.62 -17.93 -11.36
N GLY A 848 38.11 -17.63 -10.17
CA GLY A 848 38.85 -17.56 -8.93
C GLY A 848 39.00 -18.96 -8.29
N VAL A 849 40.24 -19.35 -7.97
CA VAL A 849 40.53 -20.59 -7.23
C VAL A 849 41.37 -20.28 -6.00
N TRP A 850 40.96 -20.77 -4.84
CA TRP A 850 41.64 -20.65 -3.55
C TRP A 850 42.25 -21.99 -3.16
N ASN A 851 43.58 -22.11 -3.28
CA ASN A 851 44.32 -23.31 -2.89
C ASN A 851 44.87 -23.15 -1.48
N TYR A 852 44.20 -23.73 -0.48
CA TYR A 852 44.68 -23.72 0.90
C TYR A 852 45.71 -24.82 1.15
N ASP A 853 46.85 -24.49 1.75
CA ASP A 853 47.76 -25.49 2.28
C ASP A 853 47.40 -25.92 3.72
N VAL A 854 48.18 -26.84 4.29
CA VAL A 854 47.96 -27.37 5.64
C VAL A 854 48.16 -26.32 6.76
N ALA A 855 48.85 -25.22 6.46
CA ALA A 855 49.03 -24.09 7.37
C ALA A 855 47.92 -23.03 7.20
N GLY A 856 47.06 -23.17 6.17
CA GLY A 856 45.99 -22.24 5.86
C GLY A 856 46.40 -21.11 4.91
N ASN A 857 47.64 -21.12 4.40
CA ASN A 857 48.05 -20.21 3.32
C ASN A 857 47.18 -20.47 2.10
N VAL A 858 46.76 -19.44 1.38
CA VAL A 858 45.93 -19.59 0.19
C VAL A 858 46.54 -18.92 -1.01
N VAL A 859 46.65 -19.66 -2.11
CA VAL A 859 46.92 -19.06 -3.42
C VAL A 859 45.59 -18.87 -4.12
N GLN A 860 45.22 -17.61 -4.31
CA GLN A 860 44.15 -17.13 -5.16
C GLN A 860 44.67 -16.99 -6.60
N ILE A 861 43.94 -17.55 -7.55
CA ILE A 861 44.26 -17.42 -8.96
C ILE A 861 42.96 -17.03 -9.64
N TYR A 862 42.90 -15.84 -10.21
CA TYR A 862 41.85 -15.44 -11.12
C TYR A 862 42.32 -15.65 -12.55
N ARG A 863 41.48 -16.33 -13.32
CA ARG A 863 41.70 -16.54 -14.75
C ARG A 863 40.58 -15.87 -15.52
N ASP A 864 40.90 -15.37 -16.72
CA ASP A 864 39.88 -15.03 -17.70
C ASP A 864 39.22 -16.30 -18.28
N GLY A 865 38.24 -16.10 -19.16
CA GLY A 865 37.55 -17.17 -19.86
C GLY A 865 38.40 -18.01 -20.81
N LEU A 866 39.62 -17.58 -21.12
CA LEU A 866 40.58 -18.38 -21.89
C LEU A 866 41.48 -19.22 -20.97
N GLY A 867 41.29 -19.12 -19.66
CA GLY A 867 42.12 -19.77 -18.65
C GLY A 867 43.47 -19.10 -18.48
N ALA A 868 43.71 -17.93 -19.10
CA ALA A 868 44.89 -17.14 -18.83
C ALA A 868 44.71 -16.52 -17.45
N ILE A 869 45.73 -16.65 -16.61
CA ILE A 869 45.74 -15.96 -15.33
C ILE A 869 45.73 -14.46 -15.64
N THR A 870 44.77 -13.73 -15.10
CA THR A 870 44.67 -12.26 -15.22
C THR A 870 45.05 -11.58 -13.93
N GLU A 871 44.87 -12.30 -12.83
CA GLU A 871 45.24 -11.85 -11.52
C GLU A 871 45.72 -13.07 -10.75
N TRP A 872 46.94 -13.00 -10.24
CA TRP A 872 47.46 -14.01 -9.35
C TRP A 872 47.63 -13.36 -7.99
N SER A 873 47.14 -13.98 -6.93
CA SER A 873 47.44 -13.55 -5.58
C SER A 873 47.81 -14.70 -4.65
N GLN A 874 48.97 -14.59 -4.04
CA GLN A 874 49.37 -15.49 -2.97
C GLN A 874 49.11 -14.81 -1.66
N LEU A 875 48.41 -15.50 -0.77
CA LEU A 875 48.07 -15.04 0.55
C LEU A 875 48.65 -15.98 1.60
N THR A 876 49.59 -15.46 2.40
CA THR A 876 50.37 -16.28 3.34
C THR A 876 49.78 -16.14 4.75
N ALA A 877 49.17 -17.21 5.24
CA ALA A 877 48.82 -17.42 6.65
C ALA A 877 50.07 -17.57 7.53
N SER A 878 50.32 -16.57 8.36
CA SER A 878 51.36 -16.67 9.39
C SER A 878 50.84 -17.47 10.60
N ASN A 879 51.71 -18.28 11.22
CA ASN A 879 51.32 -19.18 12.31
C ASN A 879 50.78 -18.42 13.53
N GLY A 880 49.46 -18.46 13.73
CA GLY A 880 48.79 -18.01 14.96
C GLY A 880 47.65 -17.00 14.77
N GLY A 881 47.45 -16.48 13.56
CA GLY A 881 46.33 -15.61 13.19
C GLY A 881 46.13 -15.67 11.67
N LEU A 882 44.90 -15.51 11.18
CA LEU A 882 44.58 -15.52 9.75
C LEU A 882 45.02 -14.19 9.09
N THR A 883 46.32 -13.86 9.19
CA THR A 883 46.95 -12.82 8.37
C THR A 883 47.08 -13.34 6.95
N LEU A 884 46.81 -12.47 5.99
CA LEU A 884 46.52 -12.82 4.61
C LEU A 884 47.13 -11.70 3.74
N ASP A 885 48.43 -11.81 3.47
CA ASP A 885 49.18 -10.88 2.60
C ASP A 885 49.03 -11.28 1.14
N GLY A 886 48.16 -10.62 0.38
CA GLY A 886 47.91 -10.88 -1.03
C GLY A 886 48.71 -9.99 -1.96
N ILE A 887 49.59 -10.55 -2.79
CA ILE A 887 50.22 -9.81 -3.89
C ILE A 887 49.40 -10.02 -5.15
N THR A 888 48.68 -9.01 -5.63
CA THR A 888 47.96 -9.09 -6.89
C THR A 888 48.86 -8.65 -8.04
N TYR A 889 49.15 -9.55 -8.98
CA TYR A 889 49.83 -9.21 -10.22
C TYR A 889 48.83 -8.90 -11.34
N SER A 890 49.05 -7.81 -12.08
CA SER A 890 48.18 -7.32 -13.16
C SER A 890 48.69 -7.62 -14.57
N ASP A 891 49.96 -8.04 -14.72
CA ASP A 891 50.56 -8.46 -16.00
C ASP A 891 51.68 -9.49 -15.75
N ALA A 892 51.81 -10.51 -16.61
CA ALA A 892 52.86 -11.53 -16.54
C ALA A 892 54.22 -11.05 -17.08
N GLY A 893 54.26 -9.80 -17.56
CA GLY A 893 55.47 -9.22 -18.13
C GLY A 893 55.90 -9.83 -19.47
N PRO A 894 57.07 -9.41 -19.99
CA PRO A 894 57.60 -9.84 -21.29
C PRO A 894 57.75 -11.35 -21.51
N ASP A 895 58.00 -12.16 -20.47
CA ASP A 895 58.21 -13.60 -20.63
C ASP A 895 56.92 -14.42 -20.64
N THR A 896 55.79 -13.81 -20.29
CA THR A 896 54.43 -14.38 -20.27
C THR A 896 54.24 -15.53 -19.27
N VAL A 897 55.18 -15.73 -18.34
CA VAL A 897 55.17 -16.78 -17.33
C VAL A 897 54.94 -16.15 -15.96
N TRP A 898 53.76 -16.34 -15.38
CA TRP A 898 53.47 -15.87 -14.02
C TRP A 898 54.43 -16.49 -12.98
N GLN A 899 54.76 -15.72 -11.95
CA GLN A 899 55.74 -15.97 -10.88
C GLN A 899 57.21 -15.79 -11.32
N THR A 900 57.46 -14.91 -12.28
CA THR A 900 58.81 -14.54 -12.71
C THR A 900 59.14 -13.11 -12.27
N ALA A 901 60.39 -12.70 -12.43
CA ALA A 901 60.86 -11.42 -11.91
C ALA A 901 60.32 -10.21 -12.70
N ASP A 902 59.67 -10.43 -13.83
CA ASP A 902 59.14 -9.39 -14.73
C ASP A 902 57.62 -9.19 -14.64
N ASP A 903 56.92 -9.95 -13.80
CA ASP A 903 55.51 -9.72 -13.51
C ASP A 903 55.27 -8.30 -12.97
N THR A 904 54.21 -7.65 -13.45
CA THR A 904 53.77 -6.35 -12.93
C THR A 904 52.80 -6.56 -11.78
N ILE A 905 53.15 -6.08 -10.58
CA ILE A 905 52.24 -6.04 -9.45
C ILE A 905 51.22 -4.92 -9.69
N GLY A 906 49.93 -5.23 -9.58
CA GLY A 906 48.85 -4.24 -9.69
C GLY A 906 48.59 -3.56 -8.35
N TYR A 907 48.36 -4.37 -7.32
CA TYR A 907 48.16 -3.91 -5.95
C TYR A 907 48.51 -5.02 -4.96
N ILE A 908 48.72 -4.65 -3.71
CA ILE A 908 48.90 -5.61 -2.61
C ILE A 908 47.71 -5.43 -1.67
N THR A 909 47.17 -6.54 -1.18
CA THR A 909 46.19 -6.54 -0.08
C THR A 909 46.81 -7.10 1.17
N HIS A 910 46.45 -6.54 2.31
CA HIS A 910 46.81 -7.10 3.61
C HIS A 910 45.55 -7.25 4.43
N GLN A 911 45.12 -8.49 4.63
CA GLN A 911 43.95 -8.79 5.45
C GLN A 911 44.37 -9.55 6.71
N VAL A 912 43.81 -9.19 7.84
CA VAL A 912 43.97 -9.93 9.10
C VAL A 912 42.59 -10.37 9.53
N SER A 913 42.40 -11.63 9.90
CA SER A 913 41.11 -12.13 10.40
C SER A 913 41.26 -12.86 11.74
N ASP A 914 40.18 -12.89 12.52
CA ASP A 914 40.11 -13.69 13.75
C ASP A 914 39.91 -15.19 13.45
N ALA A 915 39.94 -16.04 14.48
CA ALA A 915 39.77 -17.49 14.30
C ALA A 915 38.38 -17.92 13.80
N ALA A 916 37.37 -17.05 13.86
CA ALA A 916 36.03 -17.28 13.33
C ALA A 916 35.89 -16.84 11.86
N GLY A 917 36.94 -16.19 11.30
CA GLY A 917 36.98 -15.72 9.92
C GLY A 917 36.41 -14.32 9.73
N HIS A 918 36.24 -13.53 10.80
CA HIS A 918 35.86 -12.14 10.69
C HIS A 918 37.08 -11.25 10.39
N ASN A 919 36.94 -10.29 9.47
CA ASN A 919 38.04 -9.39 9.08
C ASN A 919 38.39 -8.43 10.20
N LEU A 920 39.60 -8.46 10.75
CA LEU A 920 40.14 -7.49 11.69
C LEU A 920 40.81 -6.29 11.00
N ILE A 921 41.51 -6.54 9.88
CA ILE A 921 42.16 -5.52 9.04
C ILE A 921 41.94 -5.89 7.57
N TYR A 922 41.76 -4.89 6.71
CA TYR A 922 41.76 -5.02 5.26
C TYR A 922 42.44 -3.79 4.64
N ALA A 923 43.66 -3.92 4.14
CA ALA A 923 44.41 -2.86 3.49
C ALA A 923 44.55 -3.11 2.00
N SER A 924 44.58 -2.02 1.22
CA SER A 924 44.95 -2.03 -0.19
C SER A 924 46.13 -1.08 -0.43
N ALA A 925 47.14 -1.57 -1.13
CA ALA A 925 48.39 -0.89 -1.42
C ALA A 925 48.63 -0.78 -2.93
N GLY A 926 49.09 0.38 -3.39
CA GLY A 926 49.59 0.62 -4.75
C GLY A 926 51.07 0.99 -4.69
N ILE A 927 51.79 0.95 -5.80
CA ILE A 927 53.23 1.20 -5.75
C ILE A 927 53.54 2.61 -5.20
N GLY A 928 54.38 2.65 -4.17
CA GLY A 928 54.82 3.86 -3.49
C GLY A 928 55.66 4.78 -4.39
N VAL A 929 56.09 5.90 -3.83
CA VAL A 929 56.89 6.93 -4.52
C VAL A 929 58.28 6.39 -4.89
N ASP A 930 58.82 5.42 -4.15
CA ASP A 930 60.12 4.84 -4.42
C ASP A 930 60.14 3.74 -5.51
N ASN A 931 58.95 3.36 -6.02
CA ASN A 931 58.75 2.27 -6.98
C ASN A 931 59.29 0.90 -6.52
N ILE A 932 59.37 0.66 -5.21
CA ILE A 932 59.77 -0.62 -4.62
C ILE A 932 58.59 -1.16 -3.84
N TRP A 933 58.09 -2.35 -4.19
CA TRP A 933 57.01 -2.97 -3.44
C TRP A 933 57.47 -3.48 -2.06
N PHE A 934 56.53 -3.54 -1.12
CA PHE A 934 56.70 -3.89 0.30
C PHE A 934 57.50 -2.86 1.12
N THR A 935 57.48 -1.61 0.69
CA THR A 935 57.98 -0.47 1.46
C THR A 935 56.84 0.25 2.17
N VAL A 936 57.20 1.10 3.12
CA VAL A 936 56.23 1.80 3.98
C VAL A 936 55.31 2.76 3.21
N ASP A 937 55.67 3.16 2.00
CA ASP A 937 54.91 4.08 1.15
C ASP A 937 53.92 3.41 0.19
N ASP A 938 53.79 2.07 0.20
CA ASP A 938 52.90 1.36 -0.73
C ASP A 938 51.42 1.34 -0.30
N TYR A 939 51.08 1.43 0.99
CA TYR A 939 49.65 1.37 1.36
C TYR A 939 48.94 2.68 1.02
N LEU A 940 47.71 2.57 0.47
CA LEU A 940 46.88 3.71 0.08
C LEU A 940 45.74 3.94 1.07
N GLN A 941 45.17 2.86 1.60
CA GLN A 941 44.09 2.88 2.57
C GLN A 941 43.98 1.52 3.29
N TYR A 942 43.44 1.51 4.49
CA TYR A 942 43.00 0.27 5.13
C TYR A 942 41.74 0.46 5.98
N THR A 943 41.01 -0.62 6.18
CA THR A 943 39.86 -0.70 7.07
C THR A 943 40.16 -1.64 8.22
N ALA A 944 39.99 -1.20 9.46
CA ALA A 944 40.02 -2.06 10.64
C ALA A 944 38.58 -2.36 11.09
N TYR A 945 38.34 -3.56 11.61
CA TYR A 945 37.06 -3.93 12.21
C TYR A 945 37.26 -4.58 13.57
N THR A 946 36.24 -4.48 14.41
CA THR A 946 36.15 -5.22 15.66
C THR A 946 34.79 -5.90 15.78
N TYR A 947 34.75 -7.02 16.51
CA TYR A 947 33.55 -7.81 16.74
C TYR A 947 33.42 -8.16 18.22
N ASP A 948 32.19 -8.33 18.69
CA ASP A 948 31.90 -8.87 20.00
C ASP A 948 32.09 -10.42 20.05
N PRO A 949 32.01 -11.06 21.23
CA PRO A 949 32.13 -12.52 21.34
C PRO A 949 31.06 -13.33 20.57
N GLN A 950 29.99 -12.69 20.11
CA GLN A 950 28.91 -13.29 19.33
C GLN A 950 29.14 -13.15 17.81
N GLY A 951 30.19 -12.43 17.39
CA GLY A 951 30.51 -12.17 15.98
C GLY A 951 29.74 -10.99 15.38
N VAL A 952 29.13 -10.14 16.20
CA VAL A 952 28.48 -8.90 15.74
C VAL A 952 29.53 -7.81 15.63
N MET A 953 29.58 -7.13 14.47
CA MET A 953 30.51 -6.03 14.23
C MET A 953 30.25 -4.87 15.20
N THR A 954 31.27 -4.51 15.99
CA THR A 954 31.24 -3.42 16.97
C THR A 954 31.88 -2.15 16.45
N SER A 955 32.86 -2.24 15.53
CA SER A 955 33.43 -1.09 14.84
C SER A 955 33.90 -1.41 13.42
N GLN A 956 33.91 -0.39 12.57
CA GLN A 956 34.52 -0.36 11.25
C GLN A 956 35.20 1.00 11.06
N ILE A 957 36.52 1.03 10.85
CA ILE A 957 37.31 2.25 10.77
C ILE A 957 38.15 2.26 9.49
N ASN A 958 37.97 3.25 8.64
CA ASN A 958 38.69 3.44 7.38
C ASN A 958 39.80 4.49 7.56
N TYR A 959 40.99 4.19 7.08
CA TYR A 959 42.20 5.00 7.11
C TYR A 959 42.69 5.29 5.70
N THR A 960 43.29 6.47 5.48
CA THR A 960 43.70 6.99 4.15
C THR A 960 45.14 7.50 4.10
N GLY A 961 45.89 7.44 5.20
CA GLY A 961 47.32 7.76 5.22
C GLY A 961 48.05 7.20 6.45
N PRO A 962 49.39 7.03 6.39
CA PRO A 962 50.22 6.43 7.46
C PRO A 962 50.58 7.36 8.63
N GLY A 963 49.79 8.42 8.85
CA GLY A 963 50.09 9.36 9.92
C GLY A 963 51.36 10.20 9.74
N LEU A 964 51.98 10.56 10.86
CA LEU A 964 53.19 11.41 10.95
C LEU A 964 54.48 10.59 10.97
N ASP A 965 54.46 9.38 11.51
CA ASP A 965 55.62 8.50 11.52
C ASP A 965 55.88 7.85 10.15
N GLY A 966 54.89 7.91 9.25
CA GLY A 966 54.98 7.39 7.89
C GLY A 966 54.92 5.86 7.85
N VAL A 967 54.44 5.22 8.92
CA VAL A 967 54.31 3.78 9.06
C VAL A 967 52.83 3.45 9.22
N TRP A 968 52.29 2.65 8.31
CA TRP A 968 50.91 2.16 8.42
C TRP A 968 50.71 1.17 9.57
N PHE A 969 49.46 1.06 10.03
CA PHE A 969 49.00 0.23 11.15
C PHE A 969 49.52 0.68 12.52
N THR A 970 49.77 1.98 12.66
CA THR A 970 50.17 2.62 13.90
C THR A 970 49.04 3.49 14.43
N ALA A 971 49.22 4.03 15.63
CA ALA A 971 48.17 4.81 16.29
C ALA A 971 47.94 6.20 15.65
N ASP A 972 48.85 6.67 14.80
CA ASP A 972 48.77 8.00 14.16
C ASP A 972 48.24 8.00 12.72
N ASP A 973 47.82 6.84 12.21
CA ASP A 973 47.21 6.71 10.88
C ASP A 973 46.03 7.67 10.67
N GLN A 974 45.95 8.25 9.47
CA GLN A 974 44.94 9.25 9.11
C GLN A 974 43.58 8.60 8.87
N LEU A 975 42.64 8.86 9.77
CA LEU A 975 41.26 8.40 9.70
C LEU A 975 40.45 9.11 8.60
N ASN A 976 39.60 8.36 7.90
CA ASN A 976 38.63 8.88 6.93
C ASN A 976 37.20 8.76 7.46
N THR A 977 36.80 7.56 7.90
CA THR A 977 35.48 7.34 8.50
C THR A 977 35.55 6.25 9.57
N ALA A 978 34.83 6.39 10.67
CA ALA A 978 34.60 5.33 11.65
C ALA A 978 33.10 5.09 11.85
N SER A 979 32.68 3.84 12.01
CA SER A 979 31.29 3.47 12.29
C SER A 979 31.22 2.44 13.38
N TYR A 980 30.24 2.56 14.28
CA TYR A 980 30.00 1.67 15.40
C TYR A 980 28.50 1.35 15.46
N PRO A 981 28.02 0.30 14.76
CA PRO A 981 26.59 0.12 14.49
C PRO A 981 25.79 -0.41 15.69
N ASN A 982 26.45 -0.95 16.71
CA ASN A 982 25.80 -1.64 17.84
C ASN A 982 26.47 -1.30 19.18
N VAL A 983 26.60 -0.02 19.49
CA VAL A 983 27.10 0.38 20.80
C VAL A 983 25.97 0.41 21.82
N PRO A 984 26.18 -0.06 23.06
CA PRO A 984 25.28 0.27 24.16
C PRO A 984 25.16 1.79 24.26
N TRP A 985 23.93 2.29 24.43
CA TRP A 985 23.75 3.72 24.72
C TRP A 985 24.33 4.00 26.11
N PRO A 986 25.24 4.98 26.26
CA PRO A 986 25.95 5.25 27.52
C PRO A 986 25.04 5.77 28.65
#